data_AF-A0A925UD94-F1
#
_entry.id   AF-A0A925UD94-F1
#
_cell.length_a   1.000
_cell.length_b   1.000
_cell.length_c   1.000
_cell.angle_alpha   90.00
_cell.angle_beta   90.00
_cell.angle_gamma   90.00
#
_symmetry.space_group_name_H-M   'P 1'
#
loop_
_entity.id
_entity.type
_entity.pdbx_description
1 polymer ?
#
loop_
_entity_poly.entity_id
_entity_poly.type
_entity_poly.pdbx_seq_one_letter_code
_entity_poly.pdbx_strand_id
1 'polypeptide(L)'
;MTHFRPAWPQRAIRAARALALSLALPFALATPAHSAVVISQVYGGGGNSGATLQHDFIEIFNNGNAATSVGGWSVQYAAATGMSWQVTAIPAGTTLAPGAYLLIRQAMGAGGSVPVNGDVPGTIAMGGTSGKVALASNSTALTGTAPAGGALVDIVSYGASTNTEGTPTAGLSATTAALRNTGGCVDTNNNSADFTVAAPAPRSSATTPAPCDGSGGGDPLPPTATAAAIYTVQGSGATSTLAGQLVITSGVVTKRLNNGFFIQDLSGDGNAATSDGIFVFTSSAPPATAAVGNLVQVTGSVVEFSSGAGTAATPLTEISNVTALSLLGSGYSIAPTPVALPLAAGDSFERFEGMLVRIDGTLTVQQNFFQARFGQLTIGAGGRHETPTNRHRPGTPQAIALADEQARGRLLLDDGSSLQNVNPTSYGFANGVPRAGDLVSNLVGVLDFGLATATASGAGLYRLQPIEAPAFAIANPRQDAPAMVAGNLKLAAMNVLNFFTTFTNGQTVSGQTGQGCSLGNSVSAANCRGADDLAEFNRQRAKIVLALAALNGDAVGLIEVQNNGNTAAQNLVDALNAKVGANTYAVVPVPTAGTGTDAIRVGMIYKPAKLSLVGAPASDTAAVNNRPTLAQTFAAANGERFTLVVNHFKSKGSCPSANDADAAGNLDIGDGQGCWNAQRVQQAQRLRTFVAQLQSTGGSNDVLIVGDLNAYAQEDPIYDLTSSGYVDQSGRFEQLGYSYVFDGTAGRLDHAIASATLSPKVVGLTHWHIDADESVAQDYNLEFKQPACATCAPDPYDGAVPFRASDHDPVLIGLALFKNVLGTPGNDSLVGSPGDDVIIGGAGADMMSGGAGVNVFVYTSSRDVGDTITDFLPGKDFLDLRTLLQSVGYAGTDPIADGTVRFTALGNGTRVLFYGRPLLTLLGVSPASLDGNRDVIVR
;
A
#
# COMPACT_ATOMS: atom_id res chain seq x y z
N MET A 1 -5.08 4.76 7.55
CA MET A 1 -3.87 3.94 7.75
C MET A 1 -3.80 3.54 9.21
N THR A 2 -3.97 2.26 9.49
CA THR A 2 -3.81 1.70 10.84
C THR A 2 -3.16 0.33 10.70
N HIS A 3 -1.99 0.17 11.30
CA HIS A 3 -1.30 -1.10 11.45
C HIS A 3 -2.03 -1.99 12.46
N PHE A 4 -2.36 -3.22 12.08
CA PHE A 4 -2.75 -4.26 13.03
C PHE A 4 -2.00 -5.56 12.73
N ARG A 5 -1.41 -6.15 13.79
CA ARG A 5 -0.78 -7.48 13.82
C ARG A 5 -1.67 -8.46 14.60
N PRO A 6 -1.75 -9.76 14.24
CA PRO A 6 -2.19 -10.80 15.16
C PRO A 6 -1.04 -11.78 15.53
N ALA A 7 -1.00 -12.19 16.79
CA ALA A 7 -0.07 -13.19 17.35
C ALA A 7 -0.78 -14.54 17.56
N TRP A 8 -0.09 -15.66 17.32
CA TRP A 8 -0.55 -17.03 17.65
C TRP A 8 0.62 -17.88 18.20
N PRO A 9 0.41 -18.78 19.19
CA PRO A 9 1.45 -19.67 19.70
C PRO A 9 1.34 -21.13 19.18
N GLN A 10 2.49 -21.78 18.98
CA GLN A 10 2.65 -23.21 18.69
C GLN A 10 2.84 -24.04 19.97
N ARG A 11 2.41 -25.31 19.96
CA ARG A 11 3.00 -26.38 20.80
C ARG A 11 3.09 -27.72 20.03
N ALA A 12 4.25 -28.35 20.16
CA ALA A 12 4.65 -29.63 19.59
C ALA A 12 4.50 -30.77 20.62
N ILE A 13 4.23 -32.02 20.19
CA ILE A 13 4.49 -33.24 20.99
C ILE A 13 5.03 -34.37 20.11
N ARG A 14 5.99 -35.10 20.69
CA ARG A 14 6.83 -36.17 20.15
C ARG A 14 6.12 -37.54 20.10
N ALA A 15 6.66 -38.39 19.23
CA ALA A 15 6.31 -39.77 18.96
C ALA A 15 6.71 -40.77 20.07
N ALA A 16 6.03 -41.93 20.10
CA ALA A 16 6.64 -43.23 20.40
C ALA A 16 5.80 -44.37 19.80
N ARG A 17 6.48 -45.28 19.10
CA ARG A 17 5.98 -46.54 18.52
C ARG A 17 6.02 -47.66 19.57
N ALA A 18 5.16 -48.67 19.45
CA ALA A 18 5.52 -50.06 19.73
C ALA A 18 4.59 -51.05 19.00
N LEU A 19 5.20 -52.17 18.65
CA LEU A 19 4.84 -53.21 17.69
C LEU A 19 4.26 -54.43 18.43
N ALA A 20 3.33 -55.20 17.84
CA ALA A 20 3.29 -56.66 18.00
C ALA A 20 2.34 -57.39 17.01
N LEU A 21 2.97 -58.28 16.24
CA LEU A 21 2.51 -59.53 15.59
C LEU A 21 1.58 -60.36 16.51
N SER A 22 0.72 -61.31 16.11
CA SER A 22 0.73 -62.25 14.97
C SER A 22 -0.49 -63.20 15.03
N LEU A 23 -0.80 -63.76 13.86
CA LEU A 23 -1.24 -65.14 13.56
C LEU A 23 -2.73 -65.55 13.60
N ALA A 24 -3.10 -66.22 12.51
CA ALA A 24 -4.39 -66.70 12.06
C ALA A 24 -4.72 -68.14 12.51
N LEU A 25 -6.00 -68.55 12.41
CA LEU A 25 -6.53 -69.55 11.46
C LEU A 25 -8.06 -69.77 11.68
N PRO A 26 -8.79 -70.37 10.71
CA PRO A 26 -10.19 -70.09 10.42
C PRO A 26 -11.17 -71.12 11.00
N PHE A 27 -12.42 -70.69 11.20
CA PHE A 27 -13.57 -71.58 11.30
C PHE A 27 -14.71 -71.03 10.44
N ALA A 28 -15.13 -71.82 9.46
CA ALA A 28 -16.38 -71.60 8.74
C ALA A 28 -17.52 -72.22 9.57
N LEU A 29 -18.48 -71.40 9.98
CA LEU A 29 -19.79 -71.85 10.48
C LEU A 29 -20.90 -70.88 10.03
N ALA A 30 -22.05 -71.50 9.75
CA ALA A 30 -23.32 -70.99 9.24
C ALA A 30 -23.71 -69.54 9.59
N THR A 31 -24.27 -68.84 8.59
CA THR A 31 -24.83 -67.49 8.67
C THR A 31 -26.06 -67.42 9.58
N PRO A 32 -26.05 -66.58 10.64
CA PRO A 32 -27.29 -66.14 11.27
C PRO A 32 -28.01 -65.14 10.36
N ALA A 33 -29.35 -65.12 10.43
CA ALA A 33 -30.19 -64.16 9.71
C ALA A 33 -29.80 -62.72 10.08
N HIS A 34 -29.35 -61.93 9.11
CA HIS A 34 -28.96 -60.53 9.29
C HIS A 34 -30.19 -59.61 9.48
N SER A 35 -29.97 -58.50 10.18
CA SER A 35 -30.92 -57.40 10.40
C SER A 35 -31.56 -56.94 9.08
N ALA A 36 -32.85 -56.59 9.11
CA ALA A 36 -33.59 -56.07 7.94
C ALA A 36 -33.28 -54.57 7.65
N VAL A 37 -32.60 -53.86 8.56
CA VAL A 37 -32.20 -52.46 8.37
C VAL A 37 -30.79 -52.25 8.92
N VAL A 38 -29.96 -51.59 8.14
CA VAL A 38 -28.54 -51.33 8.42
C VAL A 38 -28.22 -49.83 8.25
N ILE A 39 -27.13 -49.36 8.85
CA ILE A 39 -26.50 -48.07 8.58
C ILE A 39 -25.79 -48.17 7.23
N SER A 40 -26.14 -47.34 6.26
CA SER A 40 -25.56 -47.34 4.92
C SER A 40 -24.51 -46.24 4.70
N GLN A 41 -24.53 -45.15 5.47
CA GLN A 41 -23.53 -44.09 5.35
C GLN A 41 -23.31 -43.33 6.67
N VAL A 42 -22.07 -42.97 6.97
CA VAL A 42 -21.70 -42.15 8.14
C VAL A 42 -20.75 -41.02 7.73
N TYR A 43 -21.10 -39.77 8.06
CA TYR A 43 -20.28 -38.60 7.80
C TYR A 43 -20.31 -37.62 8.98
N GLY A 44 -19.15 -37.42 9.63
CA GLY A 44 -18.97 -36.46 10.73
C GLY A 44 -18.14 -35.23 10.34
N GLY A 45 -18.02 -34.95 9.03
CA GLY A 45 -17.19 -33.88 8.49
C GLY A 45 -17.91 -32.54 8.32
N GLY A 46 -19.19 -32.46 8.64
CA GLY A 46 -20.09 -31.35 8.30
C GLY A 46 -19.59 -30.00 8.79
N GLY A 47 -19.36 -29.09 7.85
CA GLY A 47 -18.90 -27.74 8.12
C GLY A 47 -17.54 -27.63 8.82
N ASN A 48 -16.71 -28.68 8.78
CA ASN A 48 -15.29 -28.59 9.10
C ASN A 48 -14.53 -27.85 7.98
N SER A 49 -13.32 -27.38 8.27
CA SER A 49 -12.44 -26.76 7.25
C SER A 49 -12.18 -27.73 6.09
N GLY A 50 -12.48 -27.31 4.86
CA GLY A 50 -12.39 -28.14 3.66
C GLY A 50 -13.63 -29.00 3.35
N ALA A 51 -14.68 -28.96 4.17
CA ALA A 51 -15.93 -29.69 3.90
C ALA A 51 -16.78 -29.00 2.82
N THR A 52 -17.41 -29.78 1.93
CA THR A 52 -18.43 -29.28 1.00
C THR A 52 -19.80 -29.21 1.68
N LEU A 53 -20.15 -30.23 2.47
CA LEU A 53 -21.43 -30.33 3.17
C LEU A 53 -21.39 -29.59 4.50
N GLN A 54 -22.48 -28.89 4.83
CA GLN A 54 -22.59 -28.09 6.06
C GLN A 54 -22.92 -28.92 7.31
N HIS A 55 -23.48 -30.13 7.12
CA HIS A 55 -24.00 -30.94 8.20
C HIS A 55 -23.36 -32.33 8.25
N ASP A 56 -23.21 -32.82 9.47
CA ASP A 56 -23.02 -34.25 9.74
C ASP A 56 -24.29 -35.01 9.34
N PHE A 57 -24.17 -36.30 9.03
CA PHE A 57 -25.35 -37.14 8.82
C PHE A 57 -25.08 -38.63 9.05
N ILE A 58 -26.16 -39.36 9.28
CA ILE A 58 -26.21 -40.82 9.35
C ILE A 58 -27.32 -41.28 8.39
N GLU A 59 -27.03 -42.24 7.54
CA GLU A 59 -27.98 -42.84 6.60
C GLU A 59 -28.26 -44.29 7.00
N ILE A 60 -29.53 -44.71 6.97
CA ILE A 60 -29.93 -46.11 7.15
C ILE A 60 -30.65 -46.63 5.91
N PHE A 61 -30.61 -47.94 5.71
CA PHE A 61 -31.11 -48.63 4.52
C PHE A 61 -31.78 -49.95 4.90
N ASN A 62 -32.92 -50.26 4.26
CA ASN A 62 -33.59 -51.56 4.41
C ASN A 62 -33.02 -52.57 3.40
N ASN A 63 -32.10 -53.41 3.86
CA ASN A 63 -31.51 -54.50 3.07
C ASN A 63 -32.38 -55.79 3.07
N GLY A 64 -33.51 -55.78 3.77
CA GLY A 64 -34.48 -56.86 3.77
C GLY A 64 -35.42 -56.85 2.56
N ASN A 65 -36.28 -57.86 2.48
CA ASN A 65 -37.26 -58.05 1.40
C ASN A 65 -38.69 -57.63 1.78
N ALA A 66 -38.89 -57.07 2.97
CA ALA A 66 -40.19 -56.59 3.46
C ALA A 66 -40.05 -55.17 4.04
N ALA A 67 -41.14 -54.40 4.04
CA ALA A 67 -41.16 -53.08 4.65
C ALA A 67 -40.97 -53.19 6.17
N THR A 68 -40.06 -52.39 6.73
CA THR A 68 -39.70 -52.41 8.15
C THR A 68 -40.16 -51.12 8.82
N SER A 69 -40.96 -51.23 9.88
CA SER A 69 -41.29 -50.08 10.72
C SER A 69 -40.09 -49.74 11.60
N VAL A 70 -39.54 -48.53 11.41
CA VAL A 70 -38.40 -47.99 12.17
C VAL A 70 -38.83 -46.80 13.04
N GLY A 71 -40.11 -46.46 13.06
CA GLY A 71 -40.63 -45.40 13.93
C GLY A 71 -40.48 -45.76 15.41
N GLY A 72 -39.86 -44.86 16.19
CA GLY A 72 -39.51 -45.09 17.59
C GLY A 72 -38.11 -45.70 17.80
N TRP A 73 -37.40 -46.06 16.73
CA TRP A 73 -35.97 -46.40 16.78
C TRP A 73 -35.12 -45.14 16.96
N SER A 74 -33.80 -45.29 17.05
CA SER A 74 -32.87 -44.16 17.07
C SER A 74 -31.56 -44.47 16.36
N VAL A 75 -30.94 -43.44 15.80
CA VAL A 75 -29.49 -43.45 15.52
C VAL A 75 -28.78 -42.79 16.69
N GLN A 76 -27.69 -43.39 17.14
CA GLN A 76 -26.95 -42.96 18.31
C GLN A 76 -25.47 -42.82 18.00
N TYR A 77 -24.80 -41.89 18.67
CA TYR A 77 -23.38 -41.62 18.45
C TYR A 77 -22.60 -41.59 19.76
N ALA A 78 -21.39 -42.14 19.75
CA ALA A 78 -20.38 -41.94 20.79
C ALA A 78 -19.01 -41.69 20.16
N ALA A 79 -18.18 -40.88 20.83
CA ALA A 79 -16.78 -40.69 20.43
C ALA A 79 -16.02 -42.03 20.43
N ALA A 80 -14.88 -42.10 19.72
CA ALA A 80 -14.11 -43.34 19.49
C ALA A 80 -13.92 -44.22 20.75
N THR A 81 -13.60 -43.63 21.90
CA THR A 81 -13.45 -44.32 23.20
C THR A 81 -14.56 -44.01 24.22
N GLY A 82 -15.58 -43.25 23.83
CA GLY A 82 -16.66 -42.81 24.71
C GLY A 82 -17.61 -43.94 25.12
N MET A 83 -18.19 -43.81 26.31
CA MET A 83 -19.16 -44.74 26.91
C MET A 83 -20.59 -44.17 26.98
N SER A 84 -20.75 -42.88 26.66
CA SER A 84 -22.02 -42.16 26.67
C SER A 84 -22.48 -41.92 25.23
N TRP A 85 -23.72 -42.31 24.95
CA TRP A 85 -24.30 -42.26 23.61
C TRP A 85 -25.32 -41.13 23.49
N GLN A 86 -25.14 -40.28 22.48
CA GLN A 86 -26.08 -39.23 22.10
C GLN A 86 -27.13 -39.83 21.17
N VAL A 87 -28.40 -39.42 21.30
CA VAL A 87 -29.55 -40.08 20.64
C VAL A 87 -30.27 -39.11 19.70
N THR A 88 -30.52 -39.53 18.46
CA THR A 88 -31.51 -38.93 17.56
C THR A 88 -32.61 -39.96 17.31
N ALA A 89 -33.82 -39.70 17.83
CA ALA A 89 -34.95 -40.59 17.65
C ALA A 89 -35.56 -40.46 16.24
N ILE A 90 -35.95 -41.58 15.66
CA ILE A 90 -36.67 -41.65 14.39
C ILE A 90 -38.17 -41.48 14.70
N PRO A 91 -38.88 -40.53 14.04
CA PRO A 91 -40.28 -40.24 14.33
C PRO A 91 -41.18 -41.48 14.29
N ALA A 92 -42.13 -41.57 15.23
CA ALA A 92 -43.11 -42.65 15.26
C ALA A 92 -43.89 -42.70 13.93
N GLY A 93 -44.19 -43.92 13.45
CA GLY A 93 -44.87 -44.13 12.17
C GLY A 93 -43.96 -44.21 10.94
N THR A 94 -42.65 -43.95 11.07
CA THR A 94 -41.69 -44.09 9.96
C THR A 94 -41.56 -45.56 9.54
N THR A 95 -41.77 -45.84 8.25
CA THR A 95 -41.63 -47.17 7.65
C THR A 95 -40.68 -47.09 6.47
N LEU A 96 -39.74 -48.03 6.39
CA LEU A 96 -38.74 -48.12 5.33
C LEU A 96 -39.08 -49.30 4.41
N ALA A 97 -39.42 -49.04 3.15
CA ALA A 97 -39.68 -50.09 2.16
C ALA A 97 -38.38 -50.85 1.80
N PRO A 98 -38.45 -52.07 1.24
CA PRO A 98 -37.27 -52.79 0.75
C PRO A 98 -36.44 -51.92 -0.20
N GLY A 99 -35.12 -51.83 0.06
CA GLY A 99 -34.21 -51.02 -0.75
C GLY A 99 -34.29 -49.50 -0.53
N ALA A 100 -35.14 -49.02 0.38
CA ALA A 100 -35.27 -47.58 0.63
C ALA A 100 -34.23 -47.08 1.65
N TYR A 101 -33.87 -45.80 1.53
CA TYR A 101 -32.95 -45.08 2.41
C TYR A 101 -33.71 -44.10 3.32
N LEU A 102 -33.15 -43.81 4.48
CA LEU A 102 -33.58 -42.71 5.35
C LEU A 102 -32.35 -41.93 5.81
N LEU A 103 -32.35 -40.62 5.57
CA LEU A 103 -31.26 -39.72 5.90
C LEU A 103 -31.56 -38.97 7.20
N ILE A 104 -30.73 -39.20 8.21
CA ILE A 104 -30.78 -38.47 9.47
C ILE A 104 -29.71 -37.38 9.44
N ARG A 105 -30.14 -36.14 9.20
CA ARG A 105 -29.25 -34.96 9.27
C ARG A 105 -28.86 -34.71 10.72
N GLN A 106 -27.60 -34.35 10.98
CA GLN A 106 -27.08 -34.08 12.31
C GLN A 106 -26.58 -32.64 12.43
N ALA A 107 -25.63 -32.36 13.34
CA ALA A 107 -25.19 -31.00 13.64
C ALA A 107 -24.62 -30.27 12.41
N MET A 108 -24.79 -28.96 12.39
CA MET A 108 -24.19 -28.06 11.41
C MET A 108 -22.84 -27.54 11.92
N GLY A 109 -21.81 -27.57 11.07
CA GLY A 109 -20.52 -26.92 11.36
C GLY A 109 -20.48 -25.45 10.90
N ALA A 110 -19.31 -24.82 11.03
CA ALA A 110 -19.12 -23.40 10.70
C ALA A 110 -18.80 -23.12 9.22
N GLY A 111 -18.36 -24.14 8.47
CA GLY A 111 -18.04 -24.07 7.05
C GLY A 111 -18.99 -24.87 6.16
N GLY A 112 -18.57 -25.16 4.92
CA GLY A 112 -19.37 -25.87 3.92
C GLY A 112 -20.33 -24.97 3.14
N SER A 113 -20.56 -25.29 1.88
CA SER A 113 -21.40 -24.51 0.96
C SER A 113 -22.73 -25.18 0.62
N VAL A 114 -22.85 -26.48 0.87
CA VAL A 114 -24.03 -27.27 0.49
C VAL A 114 -24.74 -27.80 1.75
N PRO A 115 -26.01 -27.39 2.00
CA PRO A 115 -26.78 -27.95 3.11
C PRO A 115 -27.18 -29.40 2.83
N VAL A 116 -27.23 -30.24 3.87
CA VAL A 116 -27.80 -31.59 3.79
C VAL A 116 -29.28 -31.49 4.16
N ASN A 117 -30.17 -31.84 3.24
CA ASN A 117 -31.61 -31.92 3.49
C ASN A 117 -31.97 -33.35 3.92
N GLY A 118 -31.94 -33.62 5.24
CA GLY A 118 -32.30 -34.93 5.79
C GLY A 118 -33.81 -35.13 5.97
N ASP A 119 -34.24 -36.39 5.96
CA ASP A 119 -35.62 -36.81 6.27
C ASP A 119 -35.94 -36.60 7.75
N VAL A 120 -34.95 -36.82 8.63
CA VAL A 120 -35.07 -36.66 10.08
C VAL A 120 -34.03 -35.64 10.56
N PRO A 121 -34.44 -34.55 11.24
CA PRO A 121 -33.51 -33.59 11.81
C PRO A 121 -32.98 -34.08 13.17
N GLY A 122 -31.68 -34.15 13.30
CA GLY A 122 -30.91 -34.35 14.52
C GLY A 122 -29.90 -33.22 14.74
N THR A 123 -29.22 -33.25 15.89
CA THR A 123 -28.29 -32.20 16.33
C THR A 123 -27.00 -32.76 16.92
N ILE A 124 -26.69 -34.04 16.67
CA ILE A 124 -25.49 -34.69 17.20
C ILE A 124 -24.26 -34.14 16.46
N ALA A 125 -23.28 -33.61 17.18
CA ALA A 125 -21.98 -33.31 16.61
C ALA A 125 -21.11 -34.57 16.60
N MET A 126 -20.71 -35.03 15.42
CA MET A 126 -19.94 -36.25 15.26
C MET A 126 -18.45 -35.95 15.01
N GLY A 127 -17.60 -36.90 15.35
CA GLY A 127 -16.16 -36.77 15.11
C GLY A 127 -15.87 -36.95 13.61
N GLY A 128 -15.16 -36.00 13.00
CA GLY A 128 -14.84 -36.05 11.56
C GLY A 128 -13.78 -37.08 11.17
N THR A 129 -13.03 -37.63 12.12
CA THR A 129 -11.93 -38.59 11.86
C THR A 129 -12.14 -39.96 12.49
N SER A 130 -12.76 -40.01 13.67
CA SER A 130 -13.03 -41.26 14.39
C SER A 130 -14.27 -41.16 15.28
N GLY A 131 -15.01 -42.26 15.41
CA GLY A 131 -16.28 -42.30 16.15
C GLY A 131 -17.01 -43.63 16.01
N LYS A 132 -18.17 -43.72 16.67
CA LYS A 132 -19.09 -44.86 16.61
C LYS A 132 -20.52 -44.39 16.43
N VAL A 133 -21.24 -45.03 15.52
CA VAL A 133 -22.67 -44.81 15.27
C VAL A 133 -23.39 -46.14 15.43
N ALA A 134 -24.48 -46.15 16.18
CA ALA A 134 -25.32 -47.31 16.39
C ALA A 134 -26.75 -47.03 15.93
N LEU A 135 -27.37 -48.00 15.28
CA LEU A 135 -28.81 -48.06 15.07
C LEU A 135 -29.41 -48.88 16.21
N ALA A 136 -30.41 -48.32 16.91
CA ALA A 136 -31.07 -48.97 18.03
C ALA A 136 -32.59 -49.03 17.81
N SER A 137 -33.21 -50.15 18.18
CA SER A 137 -34.65 -50.44 18.03
C SER A 137 -35.56 -49.65 18.97
N ASN A 138 -34.99 -48.78 19.80
CA ASN A 138 -35.70 -47.83 20.65
C ASN A 138 -34.87 -46.54 20.83
N SER A 139 -35.42 -45.55 21.52
CA SER A 139 -34.76 -44.27 21.81
C SER A 139 -34.05 -44.19 23.17
N THR A 140 -33.86 -45.31 23.87
CA THR A 140 -33.08 -45.34 25.11
C THR A 140 -31.60 -45.29 24.76
N ALA A 141 -30.86 -44.37 25.38
CA ALA A 141 -29.43 -44.26 25.15
C ALA A 141 -28.70 -45.56 25.50
N LEU A 142 -27.86 -46.03 24.59
CA LEU A 142 -26.95 -47.15 24.83
C LEU A 142 -25.91 -46.77 25.88
N THR A 143 -25.33 -47.78 26.53
CA THR A 143 -24.28 -47.57 27.55
C THR A 143 -23.08 -48.47 27.29
N GLY A 144 -21.91 -48.02 27.73
CA GLY A 144 -20.65 -48.77 27.60
C GLY A 144 -19.93 -48.52 26.28
N THR A 145 -18.70 -49.04 26.18
CA THR A 145 -17.85 -48.90 24.99
C THR A 145 -18.26 -49.83 23.85
N ALA A 146 -18.99 -50.91 24.17
CA ALA A 146 -19.36 -52.02 23.29
C ALA A 146 -20.79 -52.48 23.63
N PRO A 147 -21.83 -51.68 23.31
CA PRO A 147 -23.19 -52.11 23.59
C PRO A 147 -23.46 -53.45 22.88
N ALA A 148 -23.98 -54.43 23.61
CA ALA A 148 -24.30 -55.75 23.06
C ALA A 148 -25.71 -56.17 23.49
N GLY A 149 -26.53 -56.62 22.53
CA GLY A 149 -27.86 -57.17 22.74
C GLY A 149 -28.98 -56.15 23.06
N GLY A 150 -30.22 -56.66 23.13
CA GLY A 150 -31.42 -56.06 23.71
C GLY A 150 -32.06 -54.85 23.00
N ALA A 151 -31.27 -53.95 22.42
CA ALA A 151 -31.73 -52.76 21.71
C ALA A 151 -30.89 -52.43 20.47
N LEU A 152 -29.64 -52.88 20.39
CA LEU A 152 -28.76 -52.64 19.25
C LEU A 152 -29.22 -53.41 18.01
N VAL A 153 -29.25 -52.73 16.86
CA VAL A 153 -29.66 -53.28 15.55
C VAL A 153 -28.46 -53.38 14.59
N ASP A 154 -27.64 -52.34 14.52
CA ASP A 154 -26.41 -52.27 13.70
C ASP A 154 -25.43 -51.27 14.35
N ILE A 155 -24.12 -51.47 14.19
CA ILE A 155 -23.09 -50.54 14.66
C ILE A 155 -21.96 -50.36 13.65
N VAL A 156 -21.68 -49.09 13.34
CA VAL A 156 -20.59 -48.67 12.48
C VAL A 156 -19.58 -47.86 13.28
N SER A 157 -18.32 -48.14 13.03
CA SER A 157 -17.19 -47.49 13.66
C SER A 157 -16.14 -47.14 12.63
N TYR A 158 -15.45 -46.03 12.85
CA TYR A 158 -14.48 -45.51 11.89
C TYR A 158 -13.27 -44.90 12.59
N GLY A 159 -12.13 -44.96 11.90
CA GLY A 159 -10.85 -44.49 12.42
C GLY A 159 -10.37 -45.29 13.62
N ALA A 160 -9.68 -44.64 14.57
CA ALA A 160 -9.10 -45.27 15.76
C ALA A 160 -10.13 -45.69 16.83
N SER A 161 -11.34 -46.03 16.44
CA SER A 161 -12.40 -46.49 17.35
C SER A 161 -12.17 -47.94 17.81
N THR A 162 -12.69 -48.29 18.98
CA THR A 162 -12.65 -49.66 19.54
C THR A 162 -14.06 -50.23 19.70
N ASN A 163 -14.16 -51.57 19.76
CA ASN A 163 -15.38 -52.34 20.03
C ASN A 163 -16.51 -52.18 18.99
N THR A 164 -16.39 -52.94 17.92
CA THR A 164 -17.09 -52.75 16.66
C THR A 164 -17.59 -54.09 16.15
N GLU A 165 -18.51 -54.09 15.19
CA GLU A 165 -18.75 -55.28 14.38
C GLU A 165 -17.49 -55.56 13.55
N GLY A 166 -16.72 -56.57 13.97
CA GLY A 166 -15.43 -56.92 13.37
C GLY A 166 -14.38 -55.82 13.59
N THR A 167 -13.81 -55.29 12.50
CA THR A 167 -12.77 -54.24 12.52
C THR A 167 -13.37 -52.91 12.04
N PRO A 168 -13.02 -51.74 12.63
CA PRO A 168 -13.50 -50.45 12.16
C PRO A 168 -13.15 -50.18 10.70
N THR A 169 -13.96 -49.37 10.00
CA THR A 169 -13.55 -48.82 8.70
C THR A 169 -12.45 -47.75 8.88
N ALA A 170 -11.80 -47.36 7.78
CA ALA A 170 -10.74 -46.36 7.79
C ALA A 170 -11.21 -45.00 8.34
N GLY A 171 -10.25 -44.17 8.76
CA GLY A 171 -10.56 -42.82 9.26
C GLY A 171 -11.24 -41.96 8.19
N LEU A 172 -12.19 -41.15 8.64
CA LEU A 172 -12.91 -40.19 7.80
C LEU A 172 -12.21 -38.81 7.81
N SER A 173 -12.75 -37.87 7.04
CA SER A 173 -12.24 -36.50 6.99
C SER A 173 -13.36 -35.50 6.69
N ALA A 174 -13.01 -34.22 6.57
CA ALA A 174 -13.94 -33.19 6.10
C ALA A 174 -14.50 -33.49 4.69
N THR A 175 -13.82 -34.29 3.87
CA THR A 175 -14.23 -34.59 2.48
C THR A 175 -14.63 -36.06 2.26
N THR A 176 -14.62 -36.90 3.29
CA THR A 176 -14.90 -38.34 3.13
C THR A 176 -15.87 -38.89 4.17
N ALA A 177 -16.72 -39.83 3.75
CA ALA A 177 -17.70 -40.57 4.53
C ALA A 177 -17.43 -42.09 4.42
N ALA A 178 -17.95 -42.86 5.38
CA ALA A 178 -18.00 -44.31 5.27
C ALA A 178 -19.27 -44.70 4.49
N LEU A 179 -19.12 -45.39 3.37
CA LEU A 179 -20.21 -45.87 2.51
C LEU A 179 -20.30 -47.39 2.58
N ARG A 180 -21.45 -47.94 3.00
CA ARG A 180 -21.66 -49.38 3.00
C ARG A 180 -21.70 -49.86 1.56
N ASN A 181 -20.89 -50.87 1.26
CA ASN A 181 -20.69 -51.44 -0.07
C ASN A 181 -22.03 -51.90 -0.66
N THR A 182 -22.13 -51.87 -1.99
CA THR A 182 -23.35 -52.27 -2.75
C THR A 182 -24.61 -51.52 -2.32
N GLY A 183 -24.48 -50.23 -1.94
CA GLY A 183 -25.60 -49.41 -1.49
C GLY A 183 -26.21 -49.84 -0.16
N GLY A 184 -25.52 -50.70 0.61
CA GLY A 184 -26.03 -51.22 1.87
C GLY A 184 -26.57 -52.65 1.83
N CYS A 185 -26.52 -53.33 0.68
CA CYS A 185 -26.99 -54.70 0.53
C CYS A 185 -26.08 -55.78 1.16
N VAL A 186 -24.83 -55.45 1.47
CA VAL A 186 -23.88 -56.37 2.10
C VAL A 186 -23.58 -55.91 3.52
N ASP A 187 -23.78 -56.82 4.45
CA ASP A 187 -23.42 -56.67 5.84
C ASP A 187 -22.86 -58.01 6.33
N THR A 188 -21.59 -58.03 6.69
CA THR A 188 -20.87 -59.23 7.17
C THR A 188 -20.58 -59.15 8.66
N ASN A 189 -21.14 -58.15 9.35
CA ASN A 189 -20.76 -57.72 10.70
C ASN A 189 -19.25 -57.41 10.79
N ASN A 190 -18.67 -56.83 9.73
CA ASN A 190 -17.28 -56.39 9.73
C ASN A 190 -17.16 -55.05 9.00
N ASN A 191 -17.12 -53.95 9.76
CA ASN A 191 -17.18 -52.61 9.17
C ASN A 191 -16.08 -52.34 8.13
N SER A 192 -14.87 -52.89 8.31
CA SER A 192 -13.77 -52.74 7.34
C SER A 192 -13.99 -53.50 6.02
N ALA A 193 -14.79 -54.57 6.05
CA ALA A 193 -15.14 -55.35 4.86
C ALA A 193 -16.40 -54.77 4.19
N ASP A 194 -17.27 -54.17 4.98
CA ASP A 194 -18.58 -53.70 4.53
C ASP A 194 -18.59 -52.24 4.10
N PHE A 195 -17.58 -51.43 4.44
CA PHE A 195 -17.55 -49.99 4.11
C PHE A 195 -16.33 -49.57 3.30
N THR A 196 -16.57 -48.75 2.29
CA THR A 196 -15.54 -47.99 1.56
C THR A 196 -15.54 -46.53 2.01
N VAL A 197 -14.36 -45.93 2.17
CA VAL A 197 -14.23 -44.49 2.45
C VAL A 197 -14.17 -43.73 1.13
N ALA A 198 -15.15 -42.86 0.89
CA ALA A 198 -15.30 -42.08 -0.35
C ALA A 198 -15.94 -40.72 -0.05
N ALA A 199 -16.14 -39.86 -1.07
CA ALA A 199 -16.85 -38.61 -0.89
C ALA A 199 -18.28 -38.84 -0.35
N PRO A 200 -18.81 -37.99 0.55
CA PRO A 200 -20.16 -38.14 1.06
C PRO A 200 -21.18 -38.04 -0.08
N ALA A 201 -22.08 -39.02 -0.17
CA ALA A 201 -23.13 -39.10 -1.17
C ALA A 201 -24.47 -39.42 -0.48
N PRO A 202 -25.07 -38.45 0.24
CA PRO A 202 -26.25 -38.70 1.07
C PRO A 202 -27.48 -39.05 0.23
N ARG A 203 -28.19 -40.11 0.62
CA ARG A 203 -29.45 -40.59 0.04
C ARG A 203 -30.56 -40.52 1.09
N SER A 204 -31.73 -40.08 0.67
CA SER A 204 -32.89 -39.87 1.53
C SER A 204 -34.05 -40.76 1.10
N SER A 205 -35.21 -40.60 1.75
CA SER A 205 -36.45 -41.26 1.34
C SER A 205 -36.91 -40.89 -0.08
N ALA A 206 -36.37 -39.81 -0.65
CA ALA A 206 -36.60 -39.43 -2.05
C ALA A 206 -35.73 -40.21 -3.05
N THR A 207 -34.68 -40.90 -2.59
CA THR A 207 -33.84 -41.74 -3.45
C THR A 207 -34.63 -42.97 -3.89
N THR A 208 -34.57 -43.29 -5.19
CA THR A 208 -35.22 -44.49 -5.74
C THR A 208 -34.79 -45.74 -4.96
N PRO A 209 -35.73 -46.55 -4.44
CA PRO A 209 -35.38 -47.76 -3.71
C PRO A 209 -34.54 -48.72 -4.57
N ALA A 210 -33.52 -49.32 -3.97
CA ALA A 210 -32.60 -50.28 -4.59
C ALA A 210 -32.67 -51.62 -3.85
N PRO A 211 -33.64 -52.52 -4.17
CA PRO A 211 -33.77 -53.80 -3.52
C PRO A 211 -32.52 -54.68 -3.69
N CYS A 212 -32.19 -55.48 -2.68
CA CYS A 212 -31.06 -56.40 -2.70
C CYS A 212 -31.37 -57.72 -3.43
N ASP A 213 -31.82 -57.63 -4.69
CA ASP A 213 -32.28 -58.77 -5.51
C ASP A 213 -31.21 -59.32 -6.49
N GLY A 214 -29.97 -58.85 -6.37
CA GLY A 214 -28.86 -59.22 -7.26
C GLY A 214 -28.72 -58.35 -8.52
N SER A 215 -29.59 -57.35 -8.73
CA SER A 215 -29.45 -56.37 -9.80
C SER A 215 -28.38 -55.29 -9.54
N GLY A 216 -27.79 -55.28 -8.33
CA GLY A 216 -26.73 -54.36 -7.95
C GLY A 216 -27.23 -52.92 -7.84
N GLY A 217 -27.53 -52.48 -6.62
CA GLY A 217 -27.69 -51.06 -6.32
C GLY A 217 -26.36 -50.33 -6.60
N GLY A 218 -26.19 -49.83 -7.83
CA GLY A 218 -25.05 -49.01 -8.19
C GLY A 218 -25.13 -47.68 -7.44
N ASP A 219 -24.07 -47.32 -6.74
CA ASP A 219 -23.85 -45.92 -6.34
C ASP A 219 -24.02 -45.03 -7.58
N PRO A 220 -24.47 -43.76 -7.42
CA PRO A 220 -24.35 -42.78 -8.49
C PRO A 220 -22.91 -42.84 -9.00
N LEU A 221 -22.74 -43.03 -10.31
CA LEU A 221 -21.42 -42.98 -10.93
C LEU A 221 -20.71 -41.70 -10.44
N PRO A 222 -19.43 -41.77 -10.03
CA PRO A 222 -18.67 -40.56 -9.74
C PRO A 222 -18.84 -39.59 -10.91
N PRO A 223 -18.98 -38.27 -10.65
CA PRO A 223 -19.22 -37.29 -11.71
C PRO A 223 -18.21 -37.54 -12.83
N THR A 224 -18.71 -37.86 -14.01
CA THR A 224 -17.86 -38.15 -15.16
C THR A 224 -17.22 -36.83 -15.57
N ALA A 225 -15.90 -36.75 -15.50
CA ALA A 225 -15.20 -35.52 -15.80
C ALA A 225 -15.40 -35.14 -17.27
N THR A 226 -15.79 -33.89 -17.52
CA THR A 226 -16.03 -33.37 -18.87
C THR A 226 -14.71 -32.96 -19.50
N ALA A 227 -14.38 -33.52 -20.67
CA ALA A 227 -13.21 -33.06 -21.42
C ALA A 227 -13.45 -31.63 -21.93
N ALA A 228 -12.58 -30.69 -21.56
CA ALA A 228 -12.67 -29.29 -21.98
C ALA A 228 -11.26 -28.73 -22.22
N ALA A 229 -11.07 -28.05 -23.35
CA ALA A 229 -9.84 -27.31 -23.61
C ALA A 229 -9.76 -26.07 -22.70
N ILE A 230 -8.55 -25.56 -22.46
CA ILE A 230 -8.32 -24.49 -21.47
C ILE A 230 -9.13 -23.24 -21.81
N TYR A 231 -9.14 -22.79 -23.07
CA TYR A 231 -9.93 -21.65 -23.54
C TYR A 231 -11.45 -21.84 -23.39
N THR A 232 -11.94 -23.08 -23.33
CA THR A 232 -13.36 -23.37 -23.02
C THR A 232 -13.63 -23.32 -21.52
N VAL A 233 -12.66 -23.73 -20.69
CA VAL A 233 -12.74 -23.59 -19.24
C VAL A 233 -12.73 -22.11 -18.86
N GLN A 234 -11.80 -21.33 -19.40
CA GLN A 234 -11.73 -19.89 -19.17
C GLN A 234 -12.98 -19.17 -19.73
N GLY A 235 -13.27 -19.36 -21.02
CA GLY A 235 -14.28 -18.57 -21.71
C GLY A 235 -13.85 -17.12 -21.92
N SER A 236 -14.78 -16.29 -22.43
CA SER A 236 -14.52 -14.88 -22.76
C SER A 236 -15.11 -13.89 -21.73
N GLY A 237 -15.70 -14.41 -20.66
CA GLY A 237 -16.26 -13.62 -19.56
C GLY A 237 -15.34 -13.67 -18.35
N ALA A 238 -15.67 -12.89 -17.32
CA ALA A 238 -14.90 -12.84 -16.08
C ALA A 238 -15.12 -14.05 -15.15
N THR A 239 -15.87 -15.07 -15.57
CA THR A 239 -16.10 -16.30 -14.81
C THR A 239 -16.34 -17.45 -15.78
N SER A 240 -15.89 -18.63 -15.43
CA SER A 240 -16.12 -19.85 -16.19
C SER A 240 -17.60 -20.27 -16.19
N THR A 241 -18.11 -20.62 -17.37
CA THR A 241 -19.40 -21.32 -17.51
C THR A 241 -19.37 -22.77 -16.99
N LEU A 242 -18.16 -23.30 -16.70
CA LEU A 242 -17.93 -24.63 -16.17
C LEU A 242 -17.65 -24.62 -14.65
N ALA A 243 -17.77 -23.47 -13.97
CA ALA A 243 -17.57 -23.36 -12.53
C ALA A 243 -18.37 -24.43 -11.75
N GLY A 244 -17.69 -25.11 -10.83
CA GLY A 244 -18.23 -26.22 -10.04
C GLY A 244 -18.23 -27.59 -10.75
N GLN A 245 -17.94 -27.65 -12.05
CA GLN A 245 -17.87 -28.92 -12.79
C GLN A 245 -16.50 -29.57 -12.64
N LEU A 246 -16.48 -30.91 -12.66
CA LEU A 246 -15.26 -31.70 -12.78
C LEU A 246 -14.86 -31.79 -14.26
N VAL A 247 -13.66 -31.32 -14.61
CA VAL A 247 -13.16 -31.30 -15.99
C VAL A 247 -11.87 -32.10 -16.13
N ILE A 248 -11.63 -32.57 -17.35
CA ILE A 248 -10.31 -33.05 -17.80
C ILE A 248 -9.80 -32.04 -18.83
N THR A 249 -8.66 -31.42 -18.55
CA THR A 249 -8.01 -30.47 -19.47
C THR A 249 -6.53 -30.79 -19.64
N SER A 250 -5.88 -30.23 -20.66
CA SER A 250 -4.47 -30.50 -20.94
C SER A 250 -3.75 -29.24 -21.40
N GLY A 251 -2.48 -29.10 -21.00
CA GLY A 251 -1.67 -27.95 -21.35
C GLY A 251 -0.20 -28.15 -20.98
N VAL A 252 0.66 -27.31 -21.53
CA VAL A 252 2.08 -27.26 -21.22
C VAL A 252 2.29 -26.45 -19.96
N VAL A 253 3.04 -26.99 -19.00
CA VAL A 253 3.39 -26.27 -17.77
C VAL A 253 4.31 -25.09 -18.11
N THR A 254 3.87 -23.87 -17.83
CA THR A 254 4.61 -22.63 -18.13
C THR A 254 5.32 -22.08 -16.90
N LYS A 255 4.75 -22.25 -15.70
CA LYS A 255 5.39 -21.82 -14.43
C LYS A 255 4.89 -22.66 -13.25
N ARG A 256 5.76 -22.86 -12.25
CA ARG A 256 5.43 -23.48 -10.97
C ARG A 256 5.49 -22.45 -9.84
N LEU A 257 4.54 -22.53 -8.93
CA LEU A 257 4.54 -21.82 -7.64
C LEU A 257 4.66 -22.85 -6.50
N ASN A 258 4.67 -22.37 -5.25
CA ASN A 258 4.77 -23.24 -4.06
C ASN A 258 3.48 -24.02 -3.74
N ASN A 259 2.35 -23.62 -4.32
CA ASN A 259 1.01 -24.15 -4.02
C ASN A 259 0.23 -24.60 -5.27
N GLY A 260 0.85 -24.54 -6.46
CA GLY A 260 0.21 -24.84 -7.73
C GLY A 260 1.12 -24.55 -8.92
N PHE A 261 0.60 -24.69 -10.12
CA PHE A 261 1.34 -24.46 -11.37
C PHE A 261 0.41 -23.98 -12.49
N PHE A 262 0.94 -23.23 -13.43
CA PHE A 262 0.22 -22.77 -14.61
C PHE A 262 0.41 -23.73 -15.77
N ILE A 263 -0.67 -24.00 -16.50
CA ILE A 263 -0.63 -24.70 -17.78
C ILE A 263 -1.24 -23.81 -18.86
N GLN A 264 -0.72 -23.91 -20.08
CA GLN A 264 -1.26 -23.22 -21.24
C GLN A 264 -1.47 -24.19 -22.39
N ASP A 265 -2.56 -24.03 -23.14
CA ASP A 265 -2.87 -24.88 -24.29
C ASP A 265 -1.71 -24.82 -25.30
N LEU A 266 -1.33 -25.98 -25.85
CA LEU A 266 -0.18 -26.09 -26.75
C LEU A 266 -0.41 -25.36 -28.08
N SER A 267 -1.66 -25.34 -28.57
CA SER A 267 -2.03 -24.72 -29.84
C SER A 267 -2.85 -23.45 -29.67
N GLY A 268 -3.61 -23.38 -28.56
CA GLY A 268 -4.63 -22.36 -28.35
C GLY A 268 -5.80 -22.47 -29.34
N ASP A 269 -6.76 -21.57 -29.23
CA ASP A 269 -7.90 -21.48 -30.18
C ASP A 269 -7.76 -20.33 -31.19
N GLY A 270 -6.76 -19.46 -31.02
CA GLY A 270 -6.53 -18.29 -31.88
C GLY A 270 -7.56 -17.18 -31.68
N ASN A 271 -8.40 -17.25 -30.66
CA ASN A 271 -9.39 -16.23 -30.32
C ASN A 271 -8.82 -15.26 -29.28
N ALA A 272 -8.62 -14.01 -29.68
CA ALA A 272 -8.05 -12.99 -28.79
C ALA A 272 -8.96 -12.58 -27.61
N ALA A 273 -10.17 -13.11 -27.51
CA ALA A 273 -11.11 -12.84 -26.41
C ALA A 273 -11.07 -13.90 -25.30
N THR A 274 -10.36 -15.01 -25.48
CA THR A 274 -10.28 -16.14 -24.54
C THR A 274 -8.85 -16.34 -24.10
N SER A 275 -8.66 -16.73 -22.84
CA SER A 275 -7.34 -17.12 -22.35
C SER A 275 -7.05 -18.60 -22.67
N ASP A 276 -5.85 -18.87 -23.19
CA ASP A 276 -5.34 -20.23 -23.37
C ASP A 276 -4.64 -20.79 -22.12
N GLY A 277 -4.52 -19.98 -21.06
CA GLY A 277 -3.82 -20.32 -19.83
C GLY A 277 -4.76 -20.54 -18.65
N ILE A 278 -4.36 -21.39 -17.70
CA ILE A 278 -5.10 -21.61 -16.46
C ILE A 278 -4.17 -22.02 -15.33
N PHE A 279 -4.52 -21.61 -14.10
CA PHE A 279 -3.83 -22.04 -12.89
C PHE A 279 -4.39 -23.37 -12.37
N VAL A 280 -3.51 -24.25 -11.91
CA VAL A 280 -3.84 -25.52 -11.27
C VAL A 280 -3.40 -25.47 -9.81
N PHE A 281 -4.37 -25.35 -8.90
CA PHE A 281 -4.13 -25.29 -7.47
C PHE A 281 -3.98 -26.68 -6.86
N THR A 282 -2.87 -26.90 -6.14
CA THR A 282 -2.54 -28.18 -5.49
C THR A 282 -2.41 -28.08 -3.97
N SER A 283 -2.62 -26.90 -3.38
CA SER A 283 -2.44 -26.59 -1.94
C SER A 283 -1.05 -26.88 -1.34
N SER A 284 -0.13 -27.36 -2.18
CA SER A 284 1.19 -27.87 -1.82
C SER A 284 2.11 -27.80 -3.03
N ALA A 285 3.41 -28.03 -2.83
CA ALA A 285 4.39 -27.98 -3.91
C ALA A 285 4.01 -28.94 -5.06
N PRO A 286 3.97 -28.47 -6.33
CA PRO A 286 3.59 -29.31 -7.45
C PRO A 286 4.50 -30.54 -7.60
N PRO A 287 3.97 -31.71 -7.99
CA PRO A 287 4.77 -32.91 -8.23
C PRO A 287 5.73 -32.75 -9.43
N ALA A 288 6.69 -33.66 -9.56
CA ALA A 288 7.68 -33.63 -10.66
C ALA A 288 7.06 -33.79 -12.06
N THR A 289 5.87 -34.38 -12.16
CA THR A 289 5.08 -34.45 -13.40
C THR A 289 4.70 -33.06 -13.91
N ALA A 290 4.53 -32.08 -13.03
CA ALA A 290 4.28 -30.67 -13.36
C ALA A 290 5.59 -29.86 -13.52
N ALA A 291 6.62 -30.42 -14.16
CA ALA A 291 7.83 -29.67 -14.51
C ALA A 291 7.55 -28.74 -15.71
N VAL A 292 8.17 -27.54 -15.72
CA VAL A 292 8.05 -26.60 -16.84
C VAL A 292 8.47 -27.28 -18.15
N GLY A 293 7.66 -27.10 -19.20
CA GLY A 293 7.82 -27.74 -20.51
C GLY A 293 7.23 -29.15 -20.63
N ASN A 294 6.64 -29.71 -19.56
CA ASN A 294 5.83 -30.92 -19.66
C ASN A 294 4.43 -30.58 -20.18
N LEU A 295 3.94 -31.38 -21.14
CA LEU A 295 2.53 -31.43 -21.50
C LEU A 295 1.84 -32.39 -20.54
N VAL A 296 0.87 -31.89 -19.78
CA VAL A 296 0.15 -32.66 -18.76
C VAL A 296 -1.34 -32.66 -19.02
N GLN A 297 -2.02 -33.71 -18.57
CA GLN A 297 -3.48 -33.76 -18.46
C GLN A 297 -3.86 -33.74 -16.98
N VAL A 298 -4.79 -32.85 -16.64
CA VAL A 298 -5.26 -32.59 -15.28
C VAL A 298 -6.75 -32.89 -15.21
N THR A 299 -7.16 -33.65 -14.19
CA THR A 299 -8.57 -33.82 -13.82
C THR A 299 -8.81 -33.12 -12.49
N GLY A 300 -9.73 -32.16 -12.45
CA GLY A 300 -10.04 -31.37 -11.26
C GLY A 300 -11.32 -30.55 -11.44
N SER A 301 -11.74 -29.86 -10.38
CA SER A 301 -12.92 -28.99 -10.40
C SER A 301 -12.55 -27.59 -10.89
N VAL A 302 -13.37 -27.01 -11.75
CA VAL A 302 -13.27 -25.58 -12.09
C VAL A 302 -13.79 -24.75 -10.92
N VAL A 303 -13.00 -23.79 -10.45
CA VAL A 303 -13.34 -22.92 -9.31
C VAL A 303 -13.07 -21.47 -9.68
N GLU A 304 -13.97 -20.59 -9.24
CA GLU A 304 -13.78 -19.14 -9.25
C GLU A 304 -13.12 -18.73 -7.93
N PHE A 305 -11.80 -18.48 -7.95
CA PHE A 305 -11.06 -18.05 -6.78
C PHE A 305 -11.01 -16.53 -6.71
N SER A 306 -11.78 -15.94 -5.79
CA SER A 306 -11.71 -14.49 -5.54
C SER A 306 -10.57 -14.16 -4.57
N SER A 307 -9.64 -13.32 -5.01
CA SER A 307 -8.65 -12.67 -4.14
C SER A 307 -8.98 -11.18 -3.99
N GLY A 308 -8.87 -10.65 -2.76
CA GLY A 308 -9.24 -9.26 -2.45
C GLY A 308 -10.64 -9.07 -1.88
N ALA A 309 -11.05 -7.81 -1.73
CA ALA A 309 -12.41 -7.44 -1.30
C ALA A 309 -12.99 -6.29 -2.12
N GLY A 310 -14.33 -6.18 -2.12
CA GLY A 310 -15.07 -5.10 -2.78
C GLY A 310 -15.15 -5.26 -4.30
N THR A 311 -15.38 -4.15 -5.00
CA THR A 311 -15.48 -4.07 -6.49
C THR A 311 -14.17 -4.34 -7.22
N ALA A 312 -13.07 -4.53 -6.48
CA ALA A 312 -11.73 -4.86 -6.99
C ALA A 312 -11.39 -6.36 -6.86
N ALA A 313 -12.34 -7.20 -6.41
CA ALA A 313 -12.19 -8.64 -6.44
C ALA A 313 -12.62 -9.16 -7.82
N THR A 314 -11.65 -9.52 -8.66
CA THR A 314 -11.90 -10.32 -9.87
C THR A 314 -11.72 -11.79 -9.51
N PRO A 315 -12.70 -12.67 -9.79
CA PRO A 315 -12.49 -14.10 -9.62
C PRO A 315 -11.49 -14.59 -10.66
N LEU A 316 -10.54 -15.40 -10.19
CA LEU A 316 -9.58 -16.12 -11.03
C LEU A 316 -10.16 -17.49 -11.35
N THR A 317 -10.20 -17.88 -12.62
CA THR A 317 -10.60 -19.24 -12.98
C THR A 317 -9.43 -20.19 -12.74
N GLU A 318 -9.60 -21.17 -11.86
CA GLU A 318 -8.58 -22.18 -11.57
C GLU A 318 -9.12 -23.60 -11.61
N ILE A 319 -8.22 -24.57 -11.82
CA ILE A 319 -8.49 -25.99 -11.56
C ILE A 319 -8.06 -26.31 -10.14
N SER A 320 -9.00 -26.70 -9.30
CA SER A 320 -8.79 -27.11 -7.91
C SER A 320 -9.21 -28.57 -7.70
N ASN A 321 -9.08 -29.09 -6.47
CA ASN A 321 -9.44 -30.47 -6.12
C ASN A 321 -8.91 -31.51 -7.12
N VAL A 322 -7.64 -31.38 -7.51
CA VAL A 322 -7.02 -32.23 -8.54
C VAL A 322 -7.07 -33.70 -8.11
N THR A 323 -7.76 -34.53 -8.89
CA THR A 323 -7.94 -35.97 -8.64
C THR A 323 -7.03 -36.84 -9.51
N ALA A 324 -6.57 -36.33 -10.65
CA ALA A 324 -5.60 -36.98 -11.50
C ALA A 324 -4.68 -35.98 -12.20
N LEU A 325 -3.41 -36.36 -12.36
CA LEU A 325 -2.41 -35.62 -13.11
C LEU A 325 -1.54 -36.63 -13.86
N SER A 326 -1.54 -36.56 -15.20
CA SER A 326 -0.74 -37.45 -16.05
C SER A 326 0.19 -36.67 -16.97
N LEU A 327 1.37 -37.24 -17.21
CA LEU A 327 2.34 -36.71 -18.16
C LEU A 327 2.01 -37.26 -19.56
N LEU A 328 1.76 -36.36 -20.51
CA LEU A 328 1.52 -36.72 -21.92
C LEU A 328 2.79 -36.59 -22.77
N GLY A 329 3.72 -35.73 -22.37
CA GLY A 329 5.04 -35.62 -22.98
C GLY A 329 5.88 -34.49 -22.36
N SER A 330 7.12 -34.35 -22.81
CA SER A 330 8.07 -33.36 -22.28
C SER A 330 8.84 -32.65 -23.39
N GLY A 331 9.49 -31.53 -23.05
CA GLY A 331 10.30 -30.74 -23.98
C GLY A 331 9.49 -29.79 -24.85
N TYR A 332 8.24 -29.51 -24.48
CA TYR A 332 7.42 -28.49 -25.13
C TYR A 332 7.79 -27.10 -24.65
N SER A 333 7.53 -26.10 -25.49
CA SER A 333 7.71 -24.68 -25.17
C SER A 333 6.54 -23.88 -25.72
N ILE A 334 6.07 -22.90 -24.96
CA ILE A 334 5.05 -21.94 -25.37
C ILE A 334 5.74 -20.62 -25.69
N ALA A 335 5.43 -20.05 -26.86
CA ALA A 335 5.90 -18.71 -27.20
C ALA A 335 5.12 -17.66 -26.37
N PRO A 336 5.79 -16.73 -25.67
CA PRO A 336 5.08 -15.70 -24.91
C PRO A 336 4.21 -14.81 -25.80
N THR A 337 2.98 -14.56 -25.36
CA THR A 337 2.05 -13.69 -26.07
C THR A 337 2.43 -12.22 -25.86
N PRO A 338 2.61 -11.40 -26.91
CA PRO A 338 2.91 -9.98 -26.77
C PRO A 338 1.74 -9.22 -26.13
N VAL A 339 2.05 -8.36 -25.15
CA VAL A 339 1.10 -7.44 -24.54
C VAL A 339 1.68 -6.03 -24.59
N ALA A 340 0.99 -5.16 -25.33
CA ALA A 340 1.29 -3.72 -25.36
C ALA A 340 0.50 -3.00 -24.27
N LEU A 341 1.17 -2.10 -23.55
CA LEU A 341 0.56 -1.29 -22.49
C LEU A 341 0.64 0.21 -22.82
N PRO A 342 -0.37 1.02 -22.44
CA PRO A 342 -1.64 0.60 -21.83
C PRO A 342 -2.50 -0.24 -22.78
N LEU A 343 -3.36 -1.11 -22.22
CA LEU A 343 -4.35 -1.83 -23.02
C LEU A 343 -5.28 -0.84 -23.74
N ALA A 344 -5.87 -1.29 -24.86
CA ALA A 344 -6.86 -0.49 -25.58
C ALA A 344 -8.08 -0.18 -24.68
N ALA A 345 -8.76 0.93 -24.95
CA ALA A 345 -9.97 1.27 -24.20
C ALA A 345 -11.04 0.17 -24.39
N GLY A 346 -11.60 -0.33 -23.27
CA GLY A 346 -12.56 -1.43 -23.27
C GLY A 346 -11.95 -2.83 -23.27
N ASP A 347 -10.63 -2.99 -23.43
CA ASP A 347 -9.95 -4.27 -23.24
C ASP A 347 -9.72 -4.56 -21.73
N SER A 348 -9.51 -5.83 -21.44
CA SER A 348 -9.18 -6.33 -20.10
C SER A 348 -7.98 -7.27 -20.15
N PHE A 349 -7.23 -7.32 -19.05
CA PHE A 349 -6.19 -8.31 -18.81
C PHE A 349 -6.75 -9.74 -18.64
N GLU A 350 -8.05 -9.88 -18.40
CA GLU A 350 -8.75 -11.15 -18.25
C GLU A 350 -8.45 -12.15 -19.37
N ARG A 351 -8.41 -11.68 -20.62
CA ARG A 351 -8.13 -12.53 -21.79
C ARG A 351 -6.72 -13.12 -21.82
N PHE A 352 -5.84 -12.69 -20.91
CA PHE A 352 -4.48 -13.18 -20.75
C PHE A 352 -4.28 -13.96 -19.43
N GLU A 353 -5.35 -14.18 -18.65
CA GLU A 353 -5.28 -14.82 -17.34
C GLU A 353 -4.61 -16.21 -17.43
N GLY A 354 -3.55 -16.44 -16.66
CA GLY A 354 -2.81 -17.70 -16.67
C GLY A 354 -1.91 -17.92 -17.90
N MET A 355 -1.89 -17.01 -18.87
CA MET A 355 -1.05 -17.11 -20.06
C MET A 355 0.37 -16.61 -19.78
N LEU A 356 1.34 -17.24 -20.44
CA LEU A 356 2.70 -16.72 -20.57
C LEU A 356 2.70 -15.53 -21.54
N VAL A 357 3.03 -14.35 -21.02
CA VAL A 357 3.06 -13.09 -21.75
C VAL A 357 4.44 -12.45 -21.78
N ARG A 358 4.70 -11.66 -22.81
CA ARG A 358 5.82 -10.71 -22.88
C ARG A 358 5.23 -9.30 -22.89
N ILE A 359 5.59 -8.49 -21.91
CA ILE A 359 5.22 -7.08 -21.91
C ILE A 359 6.17 -6.33 -22.83
N ASP A 360 5.62 -5.69 -23.85
CA ASP A 360 6.42 -4.94 -24.83
C ASP A 360 6.82 -3.56 -24.26
N GLY A 361 8.10 -3.21 -24.45
CA GLY A 361 8.66 -1.93 -24.03
C GLY A 361 9.23 -1.92 -22.61
N THR A 362 9.57 -0.72 -22.15
CA THR A 362 10.11 -0.46 -20.81
C THR A 362 9.01 0.11 -19.93
N LEU A 363 8.92 -0.38 -18.69
CA LEU A 363 7.99 0.13 -17.69
C LEU A 363 8.72 0.93 -16.62
N THR A 364 8.00 1.81 -15.94
CA THR A 364 8.47 2.58 -14.80
C THR A 364 7.96 1.94 -13.51
N VAL A 365 8.81 1.85 -12.49
CA VAL A 365 8.41 1.50 -11.12
C VAL A 365 7.58 2.64 -10.57
N GLN A 366 6.31 2.38 -10.27
CA GLN A 366 5.36 3.38 -9.79
C GLN A 366 5.33 3.45 -8.26
N GLN A 367 5.54 2.32 -7.58
CA GLN A 367 5.68 2.27 -6.13
C GLN A 367 6.46 1.04 -5.68
N ASN A 368 7.07 1.13 -4.50
CA ASN A 368 7.88 0.07 -3.89
C ASN A 368 7.48 -0.28 -2.44
N PHE A 369 6.32 0.19 -1.98
CA PHE A 369 5.85 0.01 -0.60
C PHE A 369 5.76 -1.47 -0.16
N PHE A 370 5.32 -2.36 -1.06
CA PHE A 370 5.16 -3.80 -0.76
C PHE A 370 6.40 -4.62 -1.07
N GLN A 371 7.47 -4.04 -1.63
CA GLN A 371 8.61 -4.80 -2.14
C GLN A 371 9.31 -5.58 -1.04
N ALA A 372 9.75 -4.89 0.00
CA ALA A 372 10.55 -5.50 1.05
C ALA A 372 9.77 -6.55 1.85
N ARG A 373 8.45 -6.33 1.99
CA ARG A 373 7.60 -7.20 2.79
C ARG A 373 7.00 -8.35 2.01
N PHE A 374 6.62 -8.16 0.75
CA PHE A 374 5.84 -9.12 -0.03
C PHE A 374 6.44 -9.43 -1.40
N GLY A 375 7.60 -8.88 -1.75
CA GLY A 375 8.22 -9.10 -3.05
C GLY A 375 7.41 -8.51 -4.21
N GLN A 376 6.67 -7.43 -3.95
CA GLN A 376 5.75 -6.82 -4.92
C GLN A 376 6.14 -5.39 -5.28
N LEU A 377 6.19 -5.09 -6.58
CA LEU A 377 6.39 -3.74 -7.14
C LEU A 377 5.24 -3.39 -8.07
N THR A 378 4.69 -2.19 -7.97
CA THR A 378 3.75 -1.72 -9.01
C THR A 378 4.54 -1.07 -10.12
N ILE A 379 4.27 -1.49 -11.35
CA ILE A 379 4.96 -1.06 -12.56
C ILE A 379 3.94 -0.54 -13.56
N GLY A 380 4.32 0.44 -14.38
CA GLY A 380 3.40 1.04 -15.35
C GLY A 380 4.06 1.53 -16.62
N ALA A 381 3.32 1.48 -17.73
CA ALA A 381 3.72 2.02 -19.03
C ALA A 381 3.45 3.53 -19.11
N GLY A 382 4.10 4.20 -20.08
CA GLY A 382 3.88 5.64 -20.33
C GLY A 382 4.65 6.57 -19.40
N GLY A 383 5.65 6.07 -18.66
CA GLY A 383 6.42 6.83 -17.68
C GLY A 383 5.79 6.80 -16.29
N ARG A 384 6.17 7.75 -15.44
CA ARG A 384 5.61 7.88 -14.08
C ARG A 384 4.12 8.23 -14.16
N HIS A 385 3.31 7.48 -13.42
CA HIS A 385 1.89 7.73 -13.28
C HIS A 385 1.65 8.86 -12.29
N GLU A 386 0.68 9.70 -12.60
CA GLU A 386 0.34 10.91 -11.86
C GLU A 386 -1.06 10.79 -11.29
N THR A 387 -1.28 11.24 -10.06
CA THR A 387 -2.63 11.35 -9.49
C THR A 387 -3.48 12.25 -10.40
N PRO A 388 -4.60 11.79 -10.96
CA PRO A 388 -5.35 12.57 -11.96
C PRO A 388 -5.78 13.96 -11.48
N THR A 389 -6.12 14.09 -10.19
CA THR A 389 -6.49 15.38 -9.55
C THR A 389 -5.30 16.29 -9.22
N ASN A 390 -4.09 15.90 -9.58
CA ASN A 390 -2.92 16.78 -9.62
C ASN A 390 -2.86 17.60 -10.92
N ARG A 391 -3.43 17.07 -12.02
CA ARG A 391 -3.43 17.70 -13.35
C ARG A 391 -4.78 18.27 -13.77
N HIS A 392 -5.86 17.59 -13.41
CA HIS A 392 -7.21 17.91 -13.87
C HIS A 392 -8.16 18.11 -12.70
N ARG A 393 -9.17 18.98 -12.86
CA ARG A 393 -10.21 19.14 -11.83
C ARG A 393 -10.93 17.80 -11.58
N PRO A 394 -11.33 17.52 -10.33
CA PRO A 394 -12.08 16.33 -9.94
C PRO A 394 -13.33 16.08 -10.80
N GLY A 395 -13.62 14.80 -11.07
CA GLY A 395 -14.79 14.38 -11.84
C GLY A 395 -14.85 14.80 -13.32
N THR A 396 -13.85 15.53 -13.82
CA THR A 396 -13.82 15.93 -15.24
C THR A 396 -13.53 14.74 -16.16
N PRO A 397 -14.01 14.75 -17.42
CA PRO A 397 -13.70 13.69 -18.39
C PRO A 397 -12.20 13.43 -18.56
N GLN A 398 -11.37 14.47 -18.45
CA GLN A 398 -9.91 14.37 -18.54
C GLN A 398 -9.31 13.63 -17.34
N ALA A 399 -9.78 13.92 -16.12
CA ALA A 399 -9.35 13.19 -14.93
C ALA A 399 -9.73 11.71 -14.99
N ILE A 400 -10.96 11.42 -15.43
CA ILE A 400 -11.47 10.05 -15.59
C ILE A 400 -10.67 9.29 -16.66
N ALA A 401 -10.42 9.92 -17.82
CA ALA A 401 -9.67 9.32 -18.91
C ALA A 401 -8.21 9.01 -18.52
N LEU A 402 -7.56 9.91 -17.76
CA LEU A 402 -6.19 9.68 -17.27
C LEU A 402 -6.15 8.54 -16.23
N ALA A 403 -7.11 8.49 -15.31
CA ALA A 403 -7.21 7.40 -14.34
C ALA A 403 -7.37 6.04 -15.02
N ASP A 404 -8.27 5.97 -16.00
CA ASP A 404 -8.58 4.79 -16.79
C ASP A 404 -7.35 4.35 -17.62
N GLU A 405 -6.67 5.29 -18.30
CA GLU A 405 -5.44 5.01 -19.06
C GLU A 405 -4.33 4.43 -18.18
N GLN A 406 -4.06 5.04 -17.02
CA GLN A 406 -3.05 4.53 -16.08
C GLN A 406 -3.41 3.16 -15.52
N ALA A 407 -4.70 2.92 -15.22
CA ALA A 407 -5.17 1.61 -14.75
C ALA A 407 -4.92 0.50 -15.79
N ARG A 408 -5.18 0.77 -17.08
CA ARG A 408 -4.89 -0.16 -18.18
C ARG A 408 -3.41 -0.31 -18.51
N GLY A 409 -2.57 0.58 -18.00
CA GLY A 409 -1.12 0.57 -18.19
C GLY A 409 -0.34 -0.02 -17.02
N ARG A 410 -0.99 -0.56 -15.99
CA ARG A 410 -0.36 -0.90 -14.72
C ARG A 410 -0.51 -2.39 -14.37
N LEU A 411 0.57 -2.94 -13.83
CA LEU A 411 0.65 -4.32 -13.34
C LEU A 411 1.37 -4.36 -11.98
N LEU A 412 1.16 -5.46 -11.25
CA LEU A 412 2.00 -5.81 -10.11
C LEU A 412 3.08 -6.80 -10.57
N LEU A 413 4.35 -6.49 -10.36
CA LEU A 413 5.44 -7.45 -10.48
C LEU A 413 5.55 -8.20 -9.16
N ASP A 414 5.37 -9.52 -9.17
CA ASP A 414 5.28 -10.36 -7.98
C ASP A 414 6.33 -11.49 -8.06
N ASP A 415 7.04 -11.74 -6.97
CA ASP A 415 8.17 -12.69 -6.93
C ASP A 415 7.75 -14.17 -6.87
N GLY A 416 6.43 -14.43 -6.78
CA GLY A 416 5.86 -15.78 -6.71
C GLY A 416 5.95 -16.43 -5.33
N SER A 417 6.31 -15.66 -4.31
CA SER A 417 6.42 -16.10 -2.92
C SER A 417 5.31 -15.50 -2.05
N SER A 418 4.68 -16.34 -1.24
CA SER A 418 3.76 -15.88 -0.19
C SER A 418 4.47 -15.55 1.13
N LEU A 419 5.81 -15.67 1.19
CA LEU A 419 6.60 -15.40 2.39
C LEU A 419 6.79 -13.90 2.58
N GLN A 420 6.79 -13.45 3.84
CA GLN A 420 7.07 -12.07 4.18
C GLN A 420 8.55 -11.84 4.52
N ASN A 421 9.06 -10.67 4.15
CA ASN A 421 10.41 -10.18 4.53
C ASN A 421 11.53 -11.15 4.12
N VAL A 422 11.45 -11.66 2.90
CA VAL A 422 12.43 -12.62 2.36
C VAL A 422 13.84 -12.04 2.35
N ASN A 423 14.84 -12.92 2.54
CA ASN A 423 16.26 -12.57 2.53
C ASN A 423 16.97 -13.37 1.43
N PRO A 424 17.58 -12.71 0.42
CA PRO A 424 17.62 -11.25 0.21
C PRO A 424 16.26 -10.68 -0.18
N THR A 425 16.09 -9.35 -0.03
CA THR A 425 14.90 -8.66 -0.52
C THR A 425 14.74 -8.84 -2.03
N SER A 426 13.56 -9.29 -2.46
CA SER A 426 13.25 -9.52 -3.87
C SER A 426 13.43 -8.25 -4.72
N TYR A 427 13.94 -8.45 -5.93
CA TYR A 427 14.28 -7.38 -6.89
C TYR A 427 15.35 -6.38 -6.41
N GLY A 428 16.04 -6.68 -5.31
CA GLY A 428 17.25 -5.94 -4.92
C GLY A 428 18.41 -6.20 -5.89
N PHE A 429 19.31 -5.23 -5.99
CA PHE A 429 20.57 -5.32 -6.71
C PHE A 429 21.71 -4.82 -5.81
N ALA A 430 22.96 -4.95 -6.27
CA ALA A 430 24.15 -4.72 -5.43
C ALA A 430 24.18 -3.36 -4.69
N ASN A 431 23.47 -2.35 -5.19
CA ASN A 431 23.45 -0.98 -4.66
C ASN A 431 22.10 -0.58 -4.03
N GLY A 432 21.22 -1.53 -3.72
CA GLY A 432 19.95 -1.26 -3.02
C GLY A 432 18.74 -1.88 -3.71
N VAL A 433 17.60 -1.21 -3.59
CA VAL A 433 16.32 -1.62 -4.16
C VAL A 433 15.80 -0.56 -5.15
N PRO A 434 14.96 -0.92 -6.14
CA PRO A 434 14.40 0.03 -7.08
C PRO A 434 13.63 1.17 -6.39
N ARG A 435 13.87 2.41 -6.84
CA ARG A 435 13.10 3.59 -6.44
C ARG A 435 11.89 3.73 -7.34
N ALA A 436 10.83 4.41 -6.87
CA ALA A 436 9.81 4.87 -7.81
C ALA A 436 10.48 5.79 -8.85
N GLY A 437 10.09 5.65 -10.12
CA GLY A 437 10.75 6.31 -11.26
C GLY A 437 11.88 5.51 -11.92
N ASP A 438 12.40 4.45 -11.30
CA ASP A 438 13.34 3.54 -11.98
C ASP A 438 12.65 2.73 -13.08
N LEU A 439 13.45 2.17 -14.00
CA LEU A 439 12.94 1.44 -15.16
C LEU A 439 13.10 -0.06 -15.00
N VAL A 440 12.18 -0.82 -15.58
CA VAL A 440 12.23 -2.28 -15.68
C VAL A 440 11.90 -2.73 -17.10
N SER A 441 12.62 -3.73 -17.59
CA SER A 441 12.50 -4.27 -18.95
C SER A 441 12.65 -5.80 -18.98
N ASN A 442 12.48 -6.39 -20.17
CA ASN A 442 12.58 -7.84 -20.41
C ASN A 442 11.58 -8.64 -19.57
N LEU A 443 10.35 -8.13 -19.46
CA LEU A 443 9.31 -8.73 -18.65
C LEU A 443 8.60 -9.84 -19.42
N VAL A 444 9.01 -11.07 -19.15
CA VAL A 444 8.32 -12.29 -19.57
C VAL A 444 7.86 -13.05 -18.33
N GLY A 445 6.57 -13.38 -18.27
CA GLY A 445 5.98 -14.01 -17.10
C GLY A 445 4.57 -14.50 -17.34
N VAL A 446 4.04 -15.26 -16.39
CA VAL A 446 2.63 -15.66 -16.44
C VAL A 446 1.78 -14.57 -15.80
N LEU A 447 0.67 -14.19 -16.44
CA LEU A 447 -0.27 -13.24 -15.87
C LEU A 447 -1.23 -13.95 -14.91
N ASP A 448 -1.50 -13.32 -13.77
CA ASP A 448 -2.36 -13.83 -12.69
C ASP A 448 -3.14 -12.64 -12.09
N PHE A 449 -4.04 -12.88 -11.16
CA PHE A 449 -4.74 -11.85 -10.40
C PHE A 449 -4.53 -12.07 -8.90
N GLY A 450 -4.31 -10.99 -8.15
CA GLY A 450 -4.06 -11.12 -6.71
C GLY A 450 -4.05 -9.82 -5.94
N LEU A 451 -3.98 -9.97 -4.60
CA LEU A 451 -3.86 -8.86 -3.66
C LEU A 451 -2.67 -7.96 -4.00
N ALA A 452 -2.94 -6.66 -4.10
CA ALA A 452 -1.96 -5.60 -4.21
C ALA A 452 -1.83 -4.80 -2.91
N THR A 453 -2.06 -5.43 -1.76
CA THR A 453 -1.95 -4.77 -0.44
C THR A 453 -1.42 -5.71 0.65
N ALA A 454 -1.13 -5.13 1.82
CA ALA A 454 -0.75 -5.86 3.02
C ALA A 454 -1.92 -6.50 3.79
N THR A 455 -3.17 -6.35 3.32
CA THR A 455 -4.37 -6.85 4.00
C THR A 455 -5.14 -7.83 3.12
N ALA A 456 -5.72 -8.86 3.73
CA ALA A 456 -6.51 -9.86 3.00
C ALA A 456 -7.75 -9.28 2.31
N SER A 457 -8.19 -8.08 2.71
CA SER A 457 -9.31 -7.33 2.13
C SER A 457 -8.86 -6.19 1.19
N GLY A 458 -7.61 -6.21 0.73
CA GLY A 458 -7.06 -5.20 -0.16
C GLY A 458 -7.64 -5.21 -1.56
N ALA A 459 -7.34 -4.15 -2.33
CA ALA A 459 -7.57 -4.13 -3.76
C ALA A 459 -6.72 -5.20 -4.47
N GLY A 460 -7.27 -5.83 -5.51
CA GLY A 460 -6.54 -6.72 -6.40
C GLY A 460 -5.97 -5.97 -7.62
N LEU A 461 -4.86 -6.48 -8.15
CA LEU A 461 -4.32 -6.08 -9.45
C LEU A 461 -3.90 -7.33 -10.24
N TYR A 462 -3.90 -7.22 -11.56
CA TYR A 462 -3.22 -8.22 -12.38
C TYR A 462 -1.73 -8.21 -12.09
N ARG A 463 -1.19 -9.41 -11.88
CA ARG A 463 0.17 -9.67 -11.46
C ARG A 463 0.92 -10.35 -12.59
N LEU A 464 2.13 -9.89 -12.86
CA LEU A 464 3.08 -10.61 -13.68
C LEU A 464 3.98 -11.43 -12.76
N GLN A 465 3.94 -12.74 -12.98
CA GLN A 465 4.80 -13.74 -12.34
C GLN A 465 5.99 -14.02 -13.26
N PRO A 466 7.13 -13.31 -13.13
CA PRO A 466 8.21 -13.38 -14.11
C PRO A 466 8.87 -14.77 -14.10
N ILE A 467 9.20 -15.29 -15.30
CA ILE A 467 9.90 -16.58 -15.45
C ILE A 467 11.42 -16.42 -15.51
N GLU A 468 11.88 -15.19 -15.67
CA GLU A 468 13.29 -14.79 -15.63
C GLU A 468 13.45 -13.61 -14.66
N ALA A 469 14.68 -13.35 -14.21
CA ALA A 469 14.95 -12.20 -13.35
C ALA A 469 14.71 -10.89 -14.13
N PRO A 470 13.81 -9.99 -13.67
CA PRO A 470 13.58 -8.71 -14.32
C PRO A 470 14.84 -7.84 -14.34
N ALA A 471 15.05 -7.10 -15.44
CA ALA A 471 16.19 -6.20 -15.59
C ALA A 471 15.82 -4.76 -15.20
N PHE A 472 16.35 -4.29 -14.06
CA PHE A 472 16.16 -2.92 -13.58
C PHE A 472 17.28 -1.99 -14.03
N ALA A 473 16.93 -0.74 -14.32
CA ALA A 473 17.86 0.33 -14.63
C ALA A 473 17.55 1.56 -13.76
N ILE A 474 18.60 2.14 -13.17
CA ILE A 474 18.50 3.38 -12.38
C ILE A 474 18.22 4.52 -13.36
N ALA A 475 17.03 5.10 -13.25
CA ALA A 475 16.59 6.25 -14.05
C ALA A 475 16.15 7.43 -13.18
N ASN A 476 15.92 7.19 -11.89
CA ASN A 476 15.71 8.22 -10.90
C ASN A 476 16.91 8.22 -9.93
N PRO A 477 18.04 8.86 -10.27
CA PRO A 477 19.17 8.95 -9.37
C PRO A 477 18.87 9.87 -8.19
N ARG A 478 19.46 9.55 -7.03
CA ARG A 478 19.38 10.39 -5.84
C ARG A 478 20.12 11.70 -6.03
N GLN A 479 19.60 12.76 -5.41
CA GLN A 479 20.24 14.07 -5.36
C GLN A 479 20.74 14.34 -3.95
N ASP A 480 22.05 14.52 -3.79
CA ASP A 480 22.68 14.76 -2.47
C ASP A 480 22.30 16.11 -1.84
N ALA A 481 21.81 17.05 -2.65
CA ALA A 481 21.33 18.35 -2.24
C ALA A 481 20.15 18.79 -3.12
N PRO A 482 19.24 19.65 -2.62
CA PRO A 482 18.17 20.21 -3.42
C PRO A 482 18.73 21.05 -4.57
N ALA A 483 17.98 21.12 -5.68
CA ALA A 483 18.30 22.05 -6.74
C ALA A 483 18.35 23.50 -6.21
N MET A 484 19.26 24.30 -6.76
CA MET A 484 19.44 25.68 -6.34
C MET A 484 18.21 26.51 -6.72
N VAL A 485 17.61 27.18 -5.74
CA VAL A 485 16.60 28.22 -5.96
C VAL A 485 17.25 29.61 -5.92
N ALA A 486 16.81 30.51 -6.79
CA ALA A 486 17.28 31.90 -6.84
C ALA A 486 16.76 32.74 -5.66
N GLY A 487 17.22 33.98 -5.53
CA GLY A 487 16.79 34.90 -4.47
C GLY A 487 17.77 35.00 -3.30
N ASN A 488 17.53 35.96 -2.42
CA ASN A 488 18.40 36.26 -1.27
C ASN A 488 17.95 35.57 0.04
N LEU A 489 16.73 35.03 0.07
CA LEU A 489 16.22 34.21 1.16
C LEU A 489 15.76 32.84 0.65
N LYS A 490 16.03 31.80 1.43
CA LYS A 490 15.53 30.44 1.21
C LYS A 490 14.47 30.12 2.27
N LEU A 491 13.28 29.72 1.84
CA LEU A 491 12.22 29.24 2.73
C LEU A 491 11.96 27.77 2.42
N ALA A 492 11.55 26.97 3.39
CA ALA A 492 11.23 25.57 3.14
C ALA A 492 10.02 25.08 3.94
N ALA A 493 9.45 23.96 3.51
CA ALA A 493 8.51 23.17 4.28
C ALA A 493 8.88 21.70 4.22
N MET A 494 8.80 21.03 5.37
CA MET A 494 9.15 19.62 5.50
C MET A 494 8.20 18.95 6.48
N ASN A 495 7.48 17.94 6.01
CA ASN A 495 6.86 16.95 6.89
C ASN A 495 7.97 16.04 7.43
N VAL A 496 8.06 15.91 8.75
CA VAL A 496 9.11 15.17 9.45
C VAL A 496 8.65 13.80 9.96
N LEU A 497 7.54 13.28 9.43
CA LEU A 497 7.00 11.93 9.64
C LEU A 497 6.82 11.57 11.13
N ASN A 498 5.88 12.23 11.81
CA ASN A 498 5.62 12.03 13.23
C ASN A 498 6.92 12.08 14.08
N PHE A 499 7.58 13.24 14.13
CA PHE A 499 8.78 13.43 14.97
C PHE A 499 8.39 13.59 16.45
N PHE A 500 8.49 12.50 17.21
CA PHE A 500 8.10 12.42 18.61
C PHE A 500 9.28 12.19 19.55
N THR A 501 9.29 12.93 20.63
CA THR A 501 10.24 12.78 21.76
C THR A 501 9.68 11.89 22.88
N THR A 502 8.44 11.45 22.76
CA THR A 502 7.79 10.42 23.59
C THR A 502 7.40 9.26 22.69
N PHE A 503 7.89 8.06 22.99
CA PHE A 503 7.80 6.90 22.11
C PHE A 503 6.56 6.06 22.41
N THR A 504 6.20 5.19 21.48
CA THR A 504 5.01 4.31 21.61
C THR A 504 5.14 3.32 22.78
N ASN A 505 6.36 3.05 23.25
CA ASN A 505 6.63 2.25 24.45
C ASN A 505 6.51 3.02 25.78
N GLY A 506 6.13 4.30 25.75
CA GLY A 506 5.95 5.15 26.93
C GLY A 506 7.26 5.69 27.53
N GLN A 507 8.39 5.55 26.85
CA GLN A 507 9.65 6.21 27.21
C GLN A 507 9.79 7.56 26.49
N THR A 508 10.77 8.37 26.88
CA THR A 508 11.12 9.63 26.21
C THR A 508 12.57 9.68 25.81
N VAL A 509 12.91 10.61 24.92
CA VAL A 509 14.31 10.91 24.55
C VAL A 509 15.18 11.29 25.76
N SER A 510 14.56 11.82 26.82
CA SER A 510 15.24 12.19 28.07
C SER A 510 15.39 11.04 29.07
N GLY A 511 14.94 9.83 28.72
CA GLY A 511 15.03 8.65 29.58
C GLY A 511 13.91 8.51 30.62
N GLN A 512 12.89 9.36 30.59
CA GLN A 512 11.70 9.19 31.44
C GLN A 512 10.86 8.01 30.95
N THR A 513 10.15 7.34 31.87
CA THR A 513 9.28 6.18 31.60
C THR A 513 7.83 6.47 32.03
N GLY A 514 6.87 5.65 31.58
CA GLY A 514 5.45 5.78 31.93
C GLY A 514 4.76 7.02 31.32
N GLN A 515 5.34 7.59 30.27
CA GLN A 515 4.83 8.77 29.59
C GLN A 515 3.83 8.40 28.48
N GLY A 516 3.12 9.42 27.99
CA GLY A 516 2.17 9.27 26.89
C GLY A 516 2.01 10.56 26.11
N CYS A 517 1.31 10.48 24.99
CA CYS A 517 1.05 11.62 24.12
C CYS A 517 -0.40 12.07 24.25
N SER A 518 -0.62 13.37 24.13
CA SER A 518 -1.97 13.95 24.23
C SER A 518 -2.70 13.76 22.90
N LEU A 519 -3.95 13.29 22.95
CA LEU A 519 -4.89 13.28 21.82
C LEU A 519 -6.28 13.60 22.36
N GLY A 520 -6.82 14.76 22.00
CA GLY A 520 -8.01 15.29 22.65
C GLY A 520 -7.76 15.48 24.15
N ASN A 521 -8.63 14.89 24.98
CA ASN A 521 -8.52 14.93 26.44
C ASN A 521 -7.82 13.71 27.05
N SER A 522 -7.22 12.84 26.21
CA SER A 522 -6.59 11.59 26.64
C SER A 522 -5.08 11.67 26.51
N VAL A 523 -4.35 11.11 27.50
CA VAL A 523 -2.90 10.96 27.47
C VAL A 523 -2.56 9.48 27.65
N SER A 524 -1.93 8.88 26.64
CA SER A 524 -1.48 7.48 26.70
C SER A 524 -0.32 7.23 25.74
N ALA A 525 0.46 6.17 25.97
CA ALA A 525 1.51 5.75 25.04
C ALA A 525 0.94 5.32 23.68
N ALA A 526 -0.28 4.79 23.64
CA ALA A 526 -0.97 4.42 22.39
C ALA A 526 -1.38 5.64 21.53
N ASN A 527 -1.42 6.84 22.12
CA ASN A 527 -1.61 8.08 21.36
C ASN A 527 -0.30 8.58 20.73
N CYS A 528 0.86 8.05 21.14
CA CYS A 528 2.14 8.41 20.54
C CYS A 528 2.25 7.81 19.13
N ARG A 529 3.01 8.50 18.29
CA ARG A 529 3.29 8.13 16.90
C ARG A 529 4.79 8.26 16.66
N GLY A 530 5.27 7.86 15.49
CA GLY A 530 6.69 7.97 15.15
C GLY A 530 7.50 6.78 15.67
N ALA A 531 8.67 7.06 16.24
CA ALA A 531 9.58 6.05 16.77
C ALA A 531 9.00 5.26 17.95
N ASP A 532 9.21 3.94 17.93
CA ASP A 532 8.80 3.03 18.99
C ASP A 532 9.73 3.08 20.21
N ASP A 533 10.99 3.46 20.00
CA ASP A 533 11.99 3.61 21.04
C ASP A 533 13.09 4.65 20.71
N LEU A 534 14.08 4.75 21.60
CA LEU A 534 15.20 5.69 21.46
C LEU A 534 16.12 5.35 20.28
N ALA A 535 16.26 4.07 19.91
CA ALA A 535 17.13 3.67 18.81
C ALA A 535 16.54 4.13 17.48
N GLU A 536 15.24 3.90 17.28
CA GLU A 536 14.49 4.40 16.13
C GLU A 536 14.46 5.93 16.08
N PHE A 537 14.22 6.59 17.22
CA PHE A 537 14.24 8.05 17.29
C PHE A 537 15.57 8.64 16.85
N ASN A 538 16.69 8.06 17.29
CA ASN A 538 18.02 8.52 16.88
C ASN A 538 18.24 8.36 15.38
N ARG A 539 17.73 7.28 14.77
CA ARG A 539 17.80 7.05 13.33
C ARG A 539 16.98 8.07 12.56
N GLN A 540 15.73 8.29 12.98
CA GLN A 540 14.84 9.29 12.39
C GLN A 540 15.47 10.69 12.45
N ARG A 541 15.91 11.10 13.64
CA ARG A 541 16.53 12.42 13.86
C ARG A 541 17.79 12.63 13.02
N ALA A 542 18.62 11.61 12.86
CA ALA A 542 19.85 11.73 12.07
C ALA A 542 19.55 12.13 10.62
N LYS A 543 18.61 11.46 9.97
CA LYS A 543 18.22 11.75 8.58
C LYS A 543 17.54 13.12 8.44
N ILE A 544 16.60 13.45 9.34
CA ILE A 544 15.94 14.77 9.31
C ILE A 544 16.95 15.91 9.49
N VAL A 545 17.94 15.76 10.38
CA VAL A 545 18.99 16.77 10.57
C VAL A 545 19.83 16.96 9.31
N LEU A 546 20.16 15.87 8.59
CA LEU A 546 20.87 15.96 7.32
C LEU A 546 20.03 16.68 6.25
N ALA A 547 18.74 16.35 6.15
CA ALA A 547 17.83 17.00 5.22
C ALA A 547 17.70 18.50 5.51
N LEU A 548 17.48 18.90 6.76
CA LEU A 548 17.39 20.31 7.16
C LEU A 548 18.70 21.06 6.94
N ALA A 549 19.84 20.43 7.22
CA ALA A 549 21.15 21.02 6.96
C ALA A 549 21.40 21.28 5.47
N ALA A 550 20.99 20.34 4.60
CA ALA A 550 21.12 20.47 3.15
C ALA A 550 20.13 21.47 2.54
N LEU A 551 18.88 21.49 2.99
CA LEU A 551 17.88 22.51 2.62
C LEU A 551 18.39 23.91 2.94
N ASN A 552 19.05 24.07 4.10
CA ASN A 552 19.65 25.32 4.55
C ASN A 552 18.68 26.52 4.49
N GLY A 553 17.41 26.30 4.80
CA GLY A 553 16.38 27.34 4.77
C GLY A 553 16.59 28.40 5.85
N ASP A 554 16.38 29.67 5.53
CA ASP A 554 16.42 30.78 6.48
C ASP A 554 15.18 30.81 7.39
N ALA A 555 14.05 30.29 6.91
CA ALA A 555 12.92 29.83 7.73
C ALA A 555 12.32 28.55 7.16
N VAL A 556 11.94 27.61 8.03
CA VAL A 556 11.43 26.29 7.65
C VAL A 556 10.16 25.98 8.44
N GLY A 557 9.08 25.67 7.73
CA GLY A 557 7.87 25.10 8.30
C GLY A 557 8.03 23.60 8.53
N LEU A 558 7.71 23.13 9.73
CA LEU A 558 7.78 21.72 10.13
C LEU A 558 6.36 21.17 10.27
N ILE A 559 6.10 20.02 9.67
CA ILE A 559 4.82 19.32 9.72
C ILE A 559 5.02 17.97 10.42
N GLU A 560 4.05 17.55 11.23
CA GLU A 560 4.10 16.32 12.06
C GLU A 560 5.11 16.33 13.22
N VAL A 561 5.24 17.47 13.91
CA VAL A 561 6.00 17.54 15.16
C VAL A 561 5.08 17.18 16.33
N GLN A 562 5.57 16.41 17.31
CA GLN A 562 4.78 16.12 18.52
C GLN A 562 4.25 17.41 19.18
N ASN A 563 2.98 17.37 19.59
CA ASN A 563 2.32 18.46 20.29
C ASN A 563 2.66 18.45 21.79
N ASN A 564 3.89 18.83 22.13
CA ASN A 564 4.41 18.89 23.51
C ASN A 564 5.16 20.20 23.82
N GLY A 565 4.59 21.31 23.35
CA GLY A 565 5.22 22.63 23.41
C GLY A 565 6.41 22.71 22.46
N ASN A 566 7.52 23.31 22.92
CA ASN A 566 8.74 23.44 22.12
C ASN A 566 9.66 22.21 22.18
N THR A 567 9.38 21.22 23.03
CA THR A 567 10.32 20.14 23.35
C THR A 567 10.82 19.39 22.12
N ALA A 568 9.91 18.90 21.26
CA ALA A 568 10.30 18.17 20.06
C ALA A 568 11.03 19.06 19.03
N ALA A 569 10.51 20.25 18.74
CA ALA A 569 11.15 21.20 17.82
C ALA A 569 12.53 21.65 18.31
N GLN A 570 12.69 21.88 19.61
CA GLN A 570 13.97 22.27 20.21
C GLN A 570 14.98 21.13 20.16
N ASN A 571 14.56 19.88 20.40
CA ASN A 571 15.45 18.73 20.24
C ASN A 571 16.03 18.65 18.82
N LEU A 572 15.21 18.93 17.81
CA LEU A 572 15.64 18.94 16.42
C LEU A 572 16.59 20.12 16.12
N VAL A 573 16.28 21.32 16.63
CA VAL A 573 17.15 22.50 16.48
C VAL A 573 18.50 22.32 17.17
N ASP A 574 18.53 21.72 18.36
CA ASP A 574 19.77 21.45 19.08
C ASP A 574 20.67 20.51 18.28
N ALA A 575 20.10 19.43 17.73
CA ALA A 575 20.82 18.49 16.88
C ALA A 575 21.26 19.13 15.54
N LEU A 576 20.42 19.98 14.95
CA LEU A 576 20.76 20.73 13.74
C LEU A 576 21.90 21.71 14.00
N ASN A 577 21.85 22.50 15.07
CA ASN A 577 22.91 23.43 15.46
C ASN A 577 24.22 22.71 15.80
N ALA A 578 24.16 21.52 16.39
CA ALA A 578 25.36 20.70 16.55
C ALA A 578 26.02 20.32 15.20
N LYS A 579 25.22 20.20 14.13
CA LYS A 579 25.69 19.90 12.77
C LYS A 579 26.16 21.14 12.00
N VAL A 580 25.45 22.26 12.09
CA VAL A 580 25.66 23.44 11.23
C VAL A 580 26.23 24.67 11.95
N GLY A 581 26.56 24.53 13.24
CA GLY A 581 27.07 25.61 14.08
C GLY A 581 26.08 26.01 15.18
N ALA A 582 26.60 26.26 16.37
CA ALA A 582 25.80 26.64 17.52
C ALA A 582 25.03 27.96 17.24
N ASN A 583 23.77 28.02 17.65
CA ASN A 583 22.89 29.18 17.51
C ASN A 583 22.58 29.60 16.06
N THR A 584 22.84 28.75 15.06
CA THR A 584 22.49 29.04 13.67
C THR A 584 20.97 29.10 13.48
N TYR A 585 20.25 28.15 14.07
CA TYR A 585 18.79 28.06 14.05
C TYR A 585 18.18 28.27 15.43
N ALA A 586 16.97 28.81 15.45
CA ALA A 586 16.09 28.90 16.62
C ALA A 586 14.68 28.42 16.29
N VAL A 587 13.96 27.94 17.31
CA VAL A 587 12.54 27.59 17.21
C VAL A 587 11.68 28.86 17.29
N VAL A 588 10.68 28.99 16.42
CA VAL A 588 9.60 29.99 16.62
C VAL A 588 8.75 29.54 17.81
N PRO A 589 8.53 30.40 18.83
CA PRO A 589 7.81 30.00 20.03
C PRO A 589 6.40 29.44 19.75
N VAL A 590 5.91 28.56 20.62
CA VAL A 590 4.52 28.13 20.59
C VAL A 590 3.60 29.35 20.77
N PRO A 591 2.57 29.54 19.92
CA PRO A 591 1.64 30.64 20.04
C PRO A 591 0.81 30.51 21.32
N THR A 592 0.50 31.64 21.97
CA THR A 592 -0.26 31.69 23.23
C THR A 592 -1.69 31.20 23.09
N ALA A 593 -2.27 31.30 21.89
CA ALA A 593 -3.59 30.76 21.58
C ALA A 593 -3.62 29.22 21.53
N GLY A 594 -2.46 28.55 21.48
CA GLY A 594 -2.32 27.10 21.51
C GLY A 594 -2.11 26.46 20.13
N THR A 595 -1.87 25.15 20.13
CA THR A 595 -1.48 24.34 18.96
C THR A 595 -2.44 23.20 18.66
N GLY A 596 -3.66 23.28 19.17
CA GLY A 596 -4.71 22.28 18.95
C GLY A 596 -4.60 21.08 19.87
N THR A 597 -5.46 20.09 19.60
CA THR A 597 -5.68 18.92 20.46
C THR A 597 -5.18 17.61 19.86
N ASP A 598 -4.69 17.62 18.62
CA ASP A 598 -4.07 16.43 18.01
C ASP A 598 -2.70 16.14 18.65
N ALA A 599 -2.24 14.89 18.54
CA ALA A 599 -0.93 14.46 19.02
C ALA A 599 0.22 15.07 18.22
N ILE A 600 -0.06 15.49 16.98
CA ILE A 600 0.85 16.24 16.12
C ILE A 600 0.42 17.69 15.92
N ARG A 601 1.39 18.56 15.70
CA ARG A 601 1.21 19.96 15.34
C ARG A 601 2.17 20.37 14.22
N VAL A 602 1.95 21.57 13.69
CA VAL A 602 2.95 22.28 12.89
C VAL A 602 3.91 23.06 13.79
N GLY A 603 5.13 23.26 13.32
CA GLY A 603 6.20 24.05 13.95
C GLY A 603 6.95 24.90 12.94
N MET A 604 7.87 25.72 13.42
CA MET A 604 8.70 26.55 12.54
C MET A 604 10.06 26.81 13.18
N ILE A 605 11.11 26.77 12.37
CA ILE A 605 12.47 27.13 12.77
C ILE A 605 13.01 28.19 11.82
N TYR A 606 13.96 29.00 12.26
CA TYR A 606 14.52 30.10 11.46
C TYR A 606 15.95 30.40 11.87
N LYS A 607 16.68 31.14 11.01
CA LYS A 607 18.02 31.64 11.31
C LYS A 607 17.95 33.05 11.90
N PRO A 608 18.24 33.27 13.19
CA PRO A 608 18.17 34.60 13.81
C PRO A 608 19.14 35.62 13.24
N ALA A 609 20.23 35.16 12.62
CA ALA A 609 21.20 36.02 11.93
C ALA A 609 20.68 36.60 10.60
N LYS A 610 19.59 36.05 10.05
CA LYS A 610 18.99 36.48 8.77
C LYS A 610 17.62 37.12 8.96
N LEU A 611 16.83 36.60 9.90
CA LEU A 611 15.44 37.00 10.11
C LEU A 611 15.19 37.30 11.58
N SER A 612 14.46 38.38 11.83
CA SER A 612 13.93 38.72 13.15
C SER A 612 12.43 38.48 13.22
N LEU A 613 11.92 38.11 14.40
CA LEU A 613 10.49 37.91 14.63
C LEU A 613 9.80 39.26 14.80
N VAL A 614 8.75 39.52 14.02
CA VAL A 614 7.89 40.70 14.17
C VAL A 614 6.61 40.30 14.88
N GLY A 615 6.48 40.71 16.14
CA GLY A 615 5.35 40.33 16.99
C GLY A 615 5.40 38.87 17.44
N ALA A 616 4.40 38.47 18.23
CA ALA A 616 4.24 37.09 18.68
C ALA A 616 3.70 36.19 17.56
N PRO A 617 4.07 34.89 17.53
CA PRO A 617 3.49 33.94 16.60
C PRO A 617 1.97 33.80 16.84
N ALA A 618 1.23 33.63 15.76
CA ALA A 618 -0.22 33.47 15.78
C ALA A 618 -0.62 32.03 15.41
N SER A 619 -1.74 31.55 15.96
CA SER A 619 -2.37 30.30 15.52
C SER A 619 -3.85 30.46 15.23
N ASP A 620 -4.33 29.70 14.27
CA ASP A 620 -5.75 29.64 13.92
C ASP A 620 -6.45 28.46 14.59
N THR A 621 -6.96 28.69 15.80
CA THR A 621 -7.62 27.69 16.64
C THR A 621 -9.11 27.52 16.37
N ALA A 622 -9.60 27.97 15.21
CA ALA A 622 -10.98 27.70 14.80
C ALA A 622 -11.27 26.19 14.81
N ALA A 623 -12.48 25.79 15.20
CA ALA A 623 -12.84 24.40 15.46
C ALA A 623 -12.63 23.45 14.25
N VAL A 624 -12.68 23.97 13.02
CA VAL A 624 -12.40 23.20 11.80
C VAL A 624 -10.94 22.71 11.70
N ASN A 625 -10.03 23.33 12.46
CA ASN A 625 -8.61 23.04 12.47
C ASN A 625 -8.20 22.20 13.69
N ASN A 626 -8.24 20.87 13.56
CA ASN A 626 -7.71 19.96 14.58
C ASN A 626 -6.20 20.17 14.82
N ARG A 627 -5.51 20.60 13.75
CA ARG A 627 -4.12 21.04 13.72
C ARG A 627 -4.09 22.51 13.30
N PRO A 628 -4.17 23.46 14.26
CA PRO A 628 -4.16 24.89 13.99
C PRO A 628 -3.00 25.32 13.09
N THR A 629 -3.31 26.12 12.09
CA THR A 629 -2.33 26.82 11.26
C THR A 629 -1.44 27.69 12.14
N LEU A 630 -0.12 27.67 11.92
CA LEU A 630 0.86 28.53 12.60
C LEU A 630 1.33 29.63 11.66
N ALA A 631 1.37 30.87 12.14
CA ALA A 631 1.88 32.01 11.38
C ALA A 631 2.92 32.81 12.15
N GLN A 632 3.95 33.27 11.45
CA GLN A 632 4.95 34.20 11.98
C GLN A 632 5.35 35.21 10.91
N THR A 633 5.32 36.49 11.27
CA THR A 633 5.88 37.56 10.44
C THR A 633 7.37 37.69 10.73
N PHE A 634 8.18 37.68 9.69
CA PHE A 634 9.62 37.92 9.76
C PHE A 634 9.98 39.27 9.15
N ALA A 635 11.04 39.88 9.66
CA ALA A 635 11.71 41.00 9.04
C ALA A 635 13.16 40.63 8.70
N ALA A 636 13.56 40.89 7.46
CA ALA A 636 14.96 40.86 7.06
C ALA A 636 15.69 42.14 7.52
N ALA A 637 17.02 42.14 7.48
CA ALA A 637 17.84 43.27 7.92
C ALA A 637 17.59 44.56 7.11
N ASN A 638 17.00 44.44 5.91
CA ASN A 638 16.60 45.58 5.08
C ASN A 638 15.25 46.20 5.48
N GLY A 639 14.56 45.61 6.45
CA GLY A 639 13.26 46.06 6.94
C GLY A 639 12.08 45.51 6.15
N GLU A 640 12.30 44.83 5.03
CA GLU A 640 11.24 44.11 4.30
C GLU A 640 10.71 42.96 5.14
N ARG A 641 9.41 42.68 4.97
CA ARG A 641 8.66 41.73 5.80
C ARG A 641 7.81 40.79 4.98
N PHE A 642 7.69 39.56 5.47
CA PHE A 642 6.74 38.58 4.97
C PHE A 642 6.19 37.75 6.14
N THR A 643 5.01 37.17 5.96
CA THR A 643 4.42 36.23 6.92
C THR A 643 4.48 34.82 6.34
N LEU A 644 5.13 33.91 7.08
CA LEU A 644 5.12 32.48 6.76
C LEU A 644 3.99 31.81 7.52
N VAL A 645 3.18 31.02 6.83
CA VAL A 645 1.98 30.35 7.34
C VAL A 645 2.09 28.86 7.09
N VAL A 646 2.24 28.05 8.14
CA VAL A 646 2.45 26.59 8.06
C VAL A 646 1.14 25.86 8.38
N ASN A 647 0.75 24.93 7.50
CA ASN A 647 -0.50 24.19 7.60
C ASN A 647 -0.29 22.67 7.65
N HIS A 648 -1.30 21.98 8.21
CA HIS A 648 -1.46 20.54 8.09
C HIS A 648 -2.96 20.19 8.09
N PHE A 649 -3.60 20.25 6.91
CA PHE A 649 -5.05 20.03 6.76
C PHE A 649 -5.44 18.59 7.06
N LYS A 650 -6.74 18.33 7.22
CA LYS A 650 -7.29 17.00 7.52
C LYS A 650 -6.85 16.00 6.46
N SER A 651 -6.25 14.88 6.90
CA SER A 651 -5.83 13.80 6.01
C SER A 651 -7.01 13.16 5.27
N LYS A 652 -6.75 12.75 4.03
CA LYS A 652 -7.63 11.97 3.15
C LYS A 652 -7.92 10.57 3.72
N GLY A 653 -7.09 10.09 4.65
CA GLY A 653 -7.22 8.77 5.26
C GLY A 653 -8.40 8.64 6.24
N SER A 654 -8.91 7.40 6.34
CA SER A 654 -9.98 6.94 7.24
C SER A 654 -11.30 7.66 7.04
N CYS A 655 -12.26 7.07 6.32
CA CYS A 655 -13.56 7.69 6.06
C CYS A 655 -14.45 7.69 7.32
N PRO A 656 -15.27 8.74 7.52
CA PRO A 656 -16.30 8.70 8.55
C PRO A 656 -17.29 7.59 8.23
N SER A 657 -17.82 6.94 9.28
CA SER A 657 -18.94 6.00 9.08
C SER A 657 -20.17 6.76 8.61
N ALA A 658 -21.03 6.16 7.79
CA ALA A 658 -22.21 6.85 7.25
C ALA A 658 -23.16 7.42 8.32
N ASN A 659 -23.11 6.89 9.55
CA ASN A 659 -23.91 7.33 10.69
C ASN A 659 -23.16 8.32 11.63
N ASP A 660 -21.94 8.71 11.28
CA ASP A 660 -21.15 9.69 12.02
C ASP A 660 -21.72 11.10 11.79
N ALA A 661 -21.68 11.95 12.82
CA ALA A 661 -22.05 13.36 12.69
C ALA A 661 -21.17 14.08 11.65
N ASP A 662 -19.93 13.61 11.50
CA ASP A 662 -18.96 14.16 10.56
C ASP A 662 -19.13 13.62 9.13
N ALA A 663 -20.05 12.67 8.87
CA ALA A 663 -20.19 12.03 7.56
C ALA A 663 -20.68 12.98 6.46
N ALA A 664 -21.49 13.98 6.82
CA ALA A 664 -22.10 14.89 5.86
C ALA A 664 -21.04 15.62 5.03
N GLY A 665 -20.95 15.27 3.74
CA GLY A 665 -19.98 15.84 2.79
C GLY A 665 -18.54 15.33 2.90
N ASN A 666 -18.23 14.47 3.86
CA ASN A 666 -16.88 13.94 4.08
C ASN A 666 -16.72 12.46 3.65
N LEU A 667 -17.78 11.82 3.18
CA LEU A 667 -17.70 10.52 2.49
C LEU A 667 -16.98 10.67 1.15
N ASP A 668 -16.32 9.61 0.71
CA ASP A 668 -15.76 9.55 -0.63
C ASP A 668 -16.89 9.40 -1.65
N ILE A 669 -16.97 10.32 -2.60
CA ILE A 669 -17.97 10.32 -3.67
C ILE A 669 -17.42 9.77 -4.99
N GLY A 670 -16.17 9.30 -5.01
CA GLY A 670 -15.55 8.66 -6.17
C GLY A 670 -15.08 9.64 -7.26
N ASP A 671 -14.85 10.91 -6.93
CA ASP A 671 -14.40 11.95 -7.87
C ASP A 671 -12.87 12.12 -7.91
N GLY A 672 -12.14 11.31 -7.14
CA GLY A 672 -10.69 11.33 -7.00
C GLY A 672 -10.15 12.14 -5.82
N GLN A 673 -11.02 12.84 -5.07
CA GLN A 673 -10.58 13.67 -3.94
C GLN A 673 -10.50 12.89 -2.63
N GLY A 674 -11.15 11.73 -2.53
CA GLY A 674 -11.18 10.92 -1.32
C GLY A 674 -11.96 11.58 -0.17
N CYS A 675 -11.99 10.90 0.97
CA CYS A 675 -12.71 11.35 2.16
C CYS A 675 -12.23 12.69 2.71
N TRP A 676 -13.08 13.34 3.51
CA TRP A 676 -12.82 14.62 4.17
C TRP A 676 -12.59 15.83 3.26
N ASN A 677 -13.00 15.76 1.99
CA ASN A 677 -12.84 16.90 1.07
C ASN A 677 -13.61 18.14 1.55
N ALA A 678 -14.87 17.98 2.02
CA ALA A 678 -15.65 19.12 2.53
C ALA A 678 -14.97 19.81 3.72
N GLN A 679 -14.41 19.05 4.67
CA GLN A 679 -13.63 19.64 5.77
C GLN A 679 -12.39 20.37 5.26
N ARG A 680 -11.62 19.79 4.32
CA ARG A 680 -10.45 20.47 3.72
C ARG A 680 -10.83 21.78 3.02
N VAL A 681 -11.97 21.82 2.32
CA VAL A 681 -12.50 23.06 1.72
C VAL A 681 -12.84 24.10 2.80
N GLN A 682 -13.50 23.69 3.90
CA GLN A 682 -13.77 24.61 5.01
C GLN A 682 -12.47 25.12 5.67
N GLN A 683 -11.44 24.29 5.77
CA GLN A 683 -10.12 24.71 6.25
C GLN A 683 -9.47 25.73 5.30
N ALA A 684 -9.57 25.54 3.98
CA ALA A 684 -9.10 26.51 2.98
C ALA A 684 -9.81 27.87 3.12
N GLN A 685 -11.15 27.86 3.26
CA GLN A 685 -11.95 29.06 3.46
C GLN A 685 -11.60 29.79 4.76
N ARG A 686 -11.40 29.04 5.85
CA ARG A 686 -10.97 29.59 7.13
C ARG A 686 -9.55 30.18 7.04
N LEU A 687 -8.63 29.49 6.35
CA LEU A 687 -7.27 29.96 6.11
C LEU A 687 -7.23 31.31 5.40
N ARG A 688 -8.09 31.55 4.39
CA ARG A 688 -8.20 32.87 3.74
C ARG A 688 -8.59 33.97 4.71
N THR A 689 -9.56 33.69 5.59
CA THR A 689 -9.99 34.63 6.63
C THR A 689 -8.85 34.92 7.61
N PHE A 690 -8.10 33.89 8.03
CA PHE A 690 -6.96 34.05 8.91
C PHE A 690 -5.82 34.85 8.25
N VAL A 691 -5.52 34.60 6.98
CA VAL A 691 -4.53 35.38 6.23
C VAL A 691 -4.93 36.85 6.12
N ALA A 692 -6.20 37.16 5.85
CA ALA A 692 -6.67 38.55 5.84
C ALA A 692 -6.48 39.24 7.22
N GLN A 693 -6.71 38.52 8.32
CA GLN A 693 -6.44 39.00 9.67
C GLN A 693 -4.95 39.27 9.89
N LEU A 694 -4.08 38.36 9.44
CA LEU A 694 -2.63 38.53 9.52
C LEU A 694 -2.15 39.73 8.70
N GLN A 695 -2.66 39.93 7.49
CA GLN A 695 -2.29 41.09 6.66
C GLN A 695 -2.70 42.42 7.32
N SER A 696 -3.85 42.44 8.02
CA SER A 696 -4.31 43.64 8.73
C SER A 696 -3.51 43.98 10.00
N THR A 697 -2.83 43.00 10.60
CA THR A 697 -2.17 43.14 11.92
C THR A 697 -0.64 42.98 11.88
N GLY A 698 -0.12 42.25 10.90
CA GLY A 698 1.28 41.85 10.77
C GLY A 698 2.17 42.88 10.07
N GLY A 699 1.59 43.95 9.51
CA GLY A 699 2.34 45.02 8.85
C GLY A 699 3.04 44.60 7.55
N SER A 700 2.56 43.53 6.91
CA SER A 700 2.93 43.13 5.55
C SER A 700 1.75 42.44 4.87
N ASN A 701 1.58 42.69 3.57
CA ASN A 701 0.62 41.98 2.73
C ASN A 701 1.22 40.71 2.11
N ASP A 702 2.53 40.53 2.26
CA ASP A 702 3.28 39.42 1.69
C ASP A 702 3.15 38.18 2.57
N VAL A 703 2.42 37.19 2.07
CA VAL A 703 2.11 35.97 2.81
C VAL A 703 2.47 34.76 1.98
N LEU A 704 3.22 33.83 2.57
CA LEU A 704 3.50 32.51 2.00
C LEU A 704 2.83 31.43 2.86
N ILE A 705 1.91 30.70 2.27
CA ILE A 705 1.31 29.50 2.83
C ILE A 705 2.16 28.31 2.40
N VAL A 706 2.61 27.51 3.36
CA VAL A 706 3.36 26.28 3.11
C VAL A 706 2.85 25.10 3.95
N GLY A 707 3.17 23.88 3.51
CA GLY A 707 2.95 22.65 4.27
C GLY A 707 1.99 21.68 3.57
N ASP A 708 1.60 20.64 4.31
CA ASP A 708 0.75 19.56 3.82
C ASP A 708 -0.73 19.95 3.87
N LEU A 709 -1.30 20.30 2.72
CA LEU A 709 -2.73 20.62 2.61
C LEU A 709 -3.60 19.38 2.39
N ASN A 710 -2.97 18.18 2.33
CA ASN A 710 -3.63 16.90 2.10
C ASN A 710 -4.57 16.94 0.90
N ALA A 711 -4.23 17.71 -0.14
CA ALA A 711 -5.01 17.86 -1.35
C ALA A 711 -4.10 18.01 -2.56
N TYR A 712 -4.44 17.34 -3.65
CA TYR A 712 -3.69 17.46 -4.92
C TYR A 712 -4.00 18.78 -5.62
N ALA A 713 -3.13 19.19 -6.55
CA ALA A 713 -3.06 20.56 -7.05
C ALA A 713 -4.34 21.11 -7.71
N GLN A 714 -5.24 20.24 -8.21
CA GLN A 714 -6.51 20.65 -8.82
C GLN A 714 -7.73 20.34 -7.95
N GLU A 715 -7.54 19.84 -6.74
CA GLU A 715 -8.62 19.54 -5.79
C GLU A 715 -9.23 20.83 -5.23
N ASP A 716 -10.47 20.72 -4.78
CA ASP A 716 -11.32 21.83 -4.35
C ASP A 716 -10.68 22.76 -3.30
N PRO A 717 -9.96 22.30 -2.25
CA PRO A 717 -9.32 23.22 -1.32
C PRO A 717 -8.21 24.07 -1.96
N ILE A 718 -7.44 23.52 -2.91
CA ILE A 718 -6.42 24.30 -3.65
C ILE A 718 -7.09 25.25 -4.64
N TYR A 719 -8.18 24.80 -5.28
CA TYR A 719 -8.98 25.65 -6.15
C TYR A 719 -9.65 26.81 -5.39
N ASP A 720 -10.17 26.61 -4.18
CA ASP A 720 -10.76 27.68 -3.35
C ASP A 720 -9.74 28.79 -3.07
N LEU A 721 -8.49 28.42 -2.75
CA LEU A 721 -7.40 29.37 -2.55
C LEU A 721 -7.06 30.11 -3.85
N THR A 722 -6.77 29.37 -4.93
CA THR A 722 -6.29 29.96 -6.19
C THR A 722 -7.34 30.80 -6.90
N SER A 723 -8.61 30.40 -6.87
CA SER A 723 -9.74 31.21 -7.37
C SER A 723 -10.01 32.45 -6.53
N SER A 724 -9.46 32.54 -5.32
CA SER A 724 -9.56 33.69 -4.42
C SER A 724 -8.35 34.62 -4.46
N GLY A 725 -7.52 34.56 -5.52
CA GLY A 725 -6.41 35.48 -5.75
C GLY A 725 -5.07 35.09 -5.10
N TYR A 726 -4.98 33.89 -4.51
CA TYR A 726 -3.71 33.29 -4.14
C TYR A 726 -3.05 32.63 -5.36
N VAL A 727 -1.73 32.51 -5.36
CA VAL A 727 -0.98 31.98 -6.49
C VAL A 727 -0.20 30.74 -6.07
N ASP A 728 -0.52 29.60 -6.68
CA ASP A 728 0.21 28.34 -6.56
C ASP A 728 1.62 28.50 -7.15
N GLN A 729 2.63 28.53 -6.27
CA GLN A 729 4.03 28.65 -6.68
C GLN A 729 4.57 27.32 -7.18
N SER A 730 4.18 26.21 -6.56
CA SER A 730 4.56 24.88 -7.02
C SER A 730 4.15 24.69 -8.47
N GLY A 731 2.90 25.02 -8.82
CA GLY A 731 2.40 24.97 -10.19
C GLY A 731 3.08 25.94 -11.16
N ARG A 732 3.67 27.03 -10.67
CA ARG A 732 4.35 28.05 -11.49
C ARG A 732 5.77 27.66 -11.90
N PHE A 733 6.47 26.90 -11.05
CA PHE A 733 7.86 26.48 -11.29
C PHE A 733 7.98 25.01 -11.67
N GLU A 734 7.12 24.15 -11.11
CA GLU A 734 7.10 22.71 -11.34
C GLU A 734 5.63 22.26 -11.52
N GLN A 735 5.07 22.52 -12.71
CA GLN A 735 3.64 22.32 -12.97
C GLN A 735 3.12 20.93 -12.54
N LEU A 736 3.91 19.89 -12.79
CA LEU A 736 3.65 18.48 -12.44
C LEU A 736 4.52 17.99 -11.28
N GLY A 737 5.06 18.92 -10.47
CA GLY A 737 5.84 18.59 -9.28
C GLY A 737 5.00 17.75 -8.31
N TYR A 738 5.69 16.85 -7.61
CA TYR A 738 5.10 15.94 -6.64
C TYR A 738 5.90 15.97 -5.34
N SER A 739 5.22 15.65 -4.24
CA SER A 739 5.83 15.49 -2.93
C SER A 739 5.49 14.15 -2.28
N TYR A 740 4.60 13.38 -2.90
CA TYR A 740 4.04 12.16 -2.34
C TYR A 740 3.74 11.14 -3.44
N VAL A 741 3.99 9.86 -3.14
CA VAL A 741 3.63 8.72 -4.01
C VAL A 741 2.71 7.80 -3.23
N PHE A 742 1.53 7.54 -3.78
CA PHE A 742 0.51 6.70 -3.16
C PHE A 742 -0.24 5.87 -4.21
N ASP A 743 -0.45 4.59 -3.91
CA ASP A 743 -1.14 3.62 -4.78
C ASP A 743 -0.65 3.67 -6.25
N GLY A 744 0.67 3.80 -6.42
CA GLY A 744 1.34 3.82 -7.72
C GLY A 744 1.10 5.09 -8.52
N THR A 745 0.75 6.20 -7.88
CA THR A 745 0.60 7.51 -8.53
C THR A 745 1.29 8.61 -7.73
N ALA A 746 1.93 9.55 -8.44
CA ALA A 746 2.64 10.68 -7.83
C ALA A 746 1.82 11.97 -7.91
N GLY A 747 1.89 12.81 -6.87
CA GLY A 747 1.30 14.14 -6.86
C GLY A 747 1.82 14.99 -5.71
N ARG A 748 1.48 16.29 -5.69
CA ARG A 748 1.88 17.18 -4.58
C ARG A 748 0.77 17.34 -3.54
N LEU A 749 1.09 17.04 -2.29
CA LEU A 749 0.28 17.37 -1.11
C LEU A 749 0.88 18.53 -0.32
N ASP A 750 2.19 18.74 -0.47
CA ASP A 750 2.93 19.85 0.11
C ASP A 750 2.99 20.99 -0.89
N HIS A 751 2.43 22.14 -0.51
CA HIS A 751 2.29 23.27 -1.40
C HIS A 751 3.08 24.48 -0.91
N ALA A 752 3.43 25.36 -1.85
CA ALA A 752 3.76 26.75 -1.57
C ALA A 752 2.76 27.65 -2.32
N ILE A 753 1.93 28.39 -1.58
CA ILE A 753 0.87 29.24 -2.12
C ILE A 753 1.08 30.66 -1.60
N ALA A 754 1.29 31.61 -2.50
CA ALA A 754 1.62 32.99 -2.13
C ALA A 754 0.41 33.93 -2.27
N SER A 755 0.37 34.99 -1.45
CA SER A 755 -0.46 36.15 -1.76
C SER A 755 -0.04 36.78 -3.09
N ALA A 756 -0.96 37.50 -3.74
CA ALA A 756 -0.67 38.19 -5.00
C ALA A 756 0.52 39.16 -4.91
N THR A 757 0.76 39.77 -3.73
CA THR A 757 1.87 40.71 -3.52
C THR A 757 3.22 40.02 -3.33
N LEU A 758 3.24 38.82 -2.74
CA LEU A 758 4.46 38.04 -2.54
C LEU A 758 4.85 37.24 -3.79
N SER A 759 3.87 36.80 -4.57
CA SER A 759 4.07 35.96 -5.77
C SER A 759 5.16 36.48 -6.73
N PRO A 760 5.26 37.79 -7.07
CA PRO A 760 6.35 38.32 -7.89
C PRO A 760 7.75 38.24 -7.24
N LYS A 761 7.83 38.18 -5.91
CA LYS A 761 9.09 38.07 -5.17
C LYS A 761 9.55 36.61 -5.03
N VAL A 762 8.68 35.63 -5.26
CA VAL A 762 9.10 34.22 -5.35
C VAL A 762 9.81 34.02 -6.68
N VAL A 763 11.08 33.64 -6.66
CA VAL A 763 11.95 33.58 -7.86
C VAL A 763 12.51 32.17 -8.13
N GLY A 764 12.14 31.20 -7.30
CA GLY A 764 12.41 29.79 -7.55
C GLY A 764 11.65 28.90 -6.58
N LEU A 765 11.42 27.65 -6.99
CA LEU A 765 10.88 26.60 -6.14
C LEU A 765 11.34 25.25 -6.67
N THR A 766 11.61 24.30 -5.78
CA THR A 766 11.84 22.91 -6.14
C THR A 766 11.34 21.94 -5.06
N HIS A 767 10.84 20.78 -5.47
CA HIS A 767 10.66 19.62 -4.59
C HIS A 767 11.96 18.80 -4.60
N TRP A 768 12.49 18.48 -3.42
CA TRP A 768 13.71 17.67 -3.33
C TRP A 768 13.36 16.21 -3.07
N HIS A 769 13.47 15.38 -4.11
CA HIS A 769 13.01 13.99 -4.12
C HIS A 769 13.90 13.03 -3.31
N ILE A 770 13.86 13.17 -1.98
CA ILE A 770 14.60 12.34 -1.02
C ILE A 770 13.73 11.31 -0.29
N ASP A 771 12.41 11.40 -0.37
CA ASP A 771 11.49 10.67 0.50
C ASP A 771 10.43 9.88 -0.27
N ALA A 772 9.65 10.53 -1.14
CA ALA A 772 8.47 9.94 -1.78
C ALA A 772 8.79 8.72 -2.66
N ASP A 773 9.99 8.70 -3.25
CA ASP A 773 10.44 7.65 -4.17
C ASP A 773 11.16 6.48 -3.47
N GLU A 774 11.50 6.65 -2.20
CA GLU A 774 12.33 5.70 -1.45
C GLU A 774 11.53 4.55 -0.86
N SER A 775 12.14 3.37 -0.85
CA SER A 775 11.57 2.19 -0.21
C SER A 775 11.45 2.37 1.31
N VAL A 776 10.29 1.97 1.86
CA VAL A 776 10.03 1.89 3.30
C VAL A 776 11.03 1.00 4.07
N ALA A 777 11.76 0.12 3.39
CA ALA A 777 12.81 -0.67 4.03
C ALA A 777 13.95 0.20 4.59
N GLN A 778 14.20 1.36 3.97
CA GLN A 778 15.24 2.32 4.37
C GLN A 778 14.78 3.26 5.50
N ASP A 779 13.53 3.15 5.94
CA ASP A 779 12.96 3.97 7.00
C ASP A 779 13.63 3.70 8.36
N TYR A 780 13.41 4.60 9.31
CA TYR A 780 14.06 4.59 10.63
C TYR A 780 13.59 3.43 11.54
N ASN A 781 12.46 2.81 11.23
CA ASN A 781 11.89 1.68 11.96
C ASN A 781 12.84 0.48 11.97
N LEU A 782 12.79 -0.38 12.99
CA LEU A 782 13.61 -1.59 13.13
C LEU A 782 12.84 -2.87 12.78
N GLU A 783 11.51 -2.83 12.77
CA GLU A 783 10.69 -4.00 12.50
C GLU A 783 11.01 -4.59 11.12
N PHE A 784 10.88 -5.92 11.03
CA PHE A 784 10.95 -6.65 9.76
C PHE A 784 12.31 -6.63 9.04
N LYS A 785 13.39 -6.26 9.75
CA LYS A 785 14.77 -6.32 9.26
C LYS A 785 15.76 -6.69 10.36
N GLN A 786 16.96 -7.12 9.99
CA GLN A 786 18.00 -7.50 10.96
C GLN A 786 18.56 -6.28 11.71
N PRO A 787 18.94 -6.39 13.00
CA PRO A 787 18.92 -7.61 13.82
C PRO A 787 17.58 -7.89 14.51
N ALA A 788 16.59 -6.99 14.43
CA ALA A 788 15.30 -7.16 15.13
C ALA A 788 14.51 -8.39 14.64
N CYS A 789 14.69 -8.77 13.37
CA CYS A 789 14.19 -10.01 12.78
C CYS A 789 15.35 -10.84 12.22
N ALA A 790 15.70 -11.95 12.88
CA ALA A 790 16.86 -12.77 12.53
C ALA A 790 16.81 -13.39 11.12
N THR A 791 15.61 -13.70 10.60
CA THR A 791 15.41 -14.31 9.27
C THR A 791 15.20 -13.29 8.16
N CYS A 792 15.01 -12.02 8.49
CA CYS A 792 14.72 -10.97 7.53
C CYS A 792 16.00 -10.51 6.80
N ALA A 793 15.83 -9.69 5.76
CA ALA A 793 16.94 -9.06 5.07
C ALA A 793 17.78 -8.15 6.01
N PRO A 794 19.06 -7.91 5.68
CA PRO A 794 19.88 -6.90 6.34
C PRO A 794 19.19 -5.53 6.33
N ASP A 795 19.32 -4.76 7.42
CA ASP A 795 18.76 -3.40 7.48
C ASP A 795 19.47 -2.48 6.49
N PRO A 796 18.76 -1.96 5.45
CA PRO A 796 19.37 -1.12 4.42
C PRO A 796 19.45 0.35 4.85
N TYR A 797 19.16 0.67 6.11
CA TYR A 797 19.27 2.03 6.62
C TYR A 797 20.70 2.56 6.57
N ASP A 798 20.83 3.76 6.02
CA ASP A 798 22.05 4.55 6.06
C ASP A 798 21.76 5.89 6.76
N GLY A 799 22.39 6.11 7.91
CA GLY A 799 22.26 7.32 8.70
C GLY A 799 23.19 8.46 8.25
N ALA A 800 24.00 8.26 7.22
CA ALA A 800 24.90 9.27 6.66
C ALA A 800 24.25 10.09 5.53
N VAL A 801 23.04 9.72 5.08
CA VAL A 801 22.32 10.33 3.97
C VAL A 801 20.89 10.71 4.36
N PRO A 802 20.27 11.71 3.70
CA PRO A 802 18.95 12.21 4.08
C PRO A 802 17.77 11.40 3.50
N PHE A 803 18.02 10.37 2.68
CA PHE A 803 16.97 9.66 1.95
C PHE A 803 16.05 8.86 2.88
N ARG A 804 14.74 8.92 2.66
CA ARG A 804 13.71 8.33 3.53
C ARG A 804 13.82 8.83 4.97
N ALA A 805 13.98 10.16 5.13
CA ALA A 805 13.77 10.85 6.40
C ALA A 805 12.29 11.01 6.73
N SER A 806 11.46 11.03 5.68
CA SER A 806 10.01 11.18 5.70
C SER A 806 9.36 10.31 4.62
N ASP A 807 8.04 10.38 4.51
CA ASP A 807 7.27 9.88 3.38
C ASP A 807 6.85 11.00 2.40
N HIS A 808 7.19 12.25 2.71
CA HIS A 808 6.94 13.43 1.90
C HIS A 808 8.25 14.13 1.52
N ASP A 809 8.40 14.51 0.26
CA ASP A 809 9.54 15.32 -0.18
C ASP A 809 9.43 16.76 0.33
N PRO A 810 10.52 17.37 0.84
CA PRO A 810 10.51 18.77 1.24
C PRO A 810 10.44 19.71 0.04
N VAL A 811 9.81 20.87 0.25
CA VAL A 811 9.72 21.97 -0.72
C VAL A 811 10.69 23.06 -0.32
N LEU A 812 11.54 23.50 -1.25
CA LEU A 812 12.46 24.64 -1.09
C LEU A 812 12.01 25.79 -2.00
N ILE A 813 11.94 26.99 -1.45
CA ILE A 813 11.42 28.20 -2.09
C ILE A 813 12.47 29.31 -2.02
N GLY A 814 12.73 29.94 -3.15
CA GLY A 814 13.61 31.09 -3.30
C GLY A 814 12.84 32.40 -3.31
N LEU A 815 13.18 33.32 -2.42
CA LEU A 815 12.53 34.62 -2.29
C LEU A 815 13.53 35.76 -2.55
N ALA A 816 13.17 36.68 -3.45
CA ALA A 816 13.86 37.93 -3.71
C ALA A 816 13.20 39.05 -2.89
N LEU A 817 13.56 39.12 -1.62
CA LEU A 817 13.07 40.11 -0.67
C LEU A 817 14.10 41.25 -0.53
N PHE A 818 14.29 42.00 -1.61
CA PHE A 818 15.12 43.19 -1.65
C PHE A 818 14.30 44.44 -1.36
N LYS A 819 14.93 45.41 -0.70
CA LYS A 819 14.36 46.76 -0.58
C LYS A 819 14.82 47.59 -1.78
N ASN A 820 13.88 48.26 -2.42
CA ASN A 820 14.19 49.18 -3.52
C ASN A 820 14.49 50.57 -2.96
N VAL A 821 15.67 51.11 -3.27
CA VAL A 821 16.06 52.50 -2.99
C VAL A 821 16.17 53.22 -4.33
N LEU A 822 15.23 54.11 -4.60
CA LEU A 822 15.11 54.81 -5.88
C LEU A 822 15.46 56.28 -5.68
N GLY A 823 16.38 56.79 -6.49
CA GLY A 823 16.62 58.21 -6.65
C GLY A 823 15.68 58.85 -7.65
N THR A 824 15.97 60.11 -7.95
CA THR A 824 15.24 60.99 -8.85
C THR A 824 16.07 61.23 -10.13
N PRO A 825 15.59 62.05 -11.08
CA PRO A 825 16.45 62.50 -12.19
C PRO A 825 17.47 63.59 -11.82
N GLY A 826 17.65 63.91 -10.53
CA GLY A 826 18.61 64.90 -10.03
C GLY A 826 19.83 64.23 -9.40
N ASN A 827 20.74 65.01 -8.81
CA ASN A 827 21.87 64.46 -8.06
C ASN A 827 21.41 64.08 -6.65
N ASP A 828 21.31 62.79 -6.38
CA ASP A 828 20.80 62.24 -5.13
C ASP A 828 21.93 61.71 -4.21
N SER A 829 21.62 61.63 -2.92
CA SER A 829 22.45 60.93 -1.92
C SER A 829 21.64 59.78 -1.36
N LEU A 830 21.89 58.57 -1.87
CA LEU A 830 21.15 57.37 -1.51
C LEU A 830 21.94 56.52 -0.52
N VAL A 831 21.28 56.12 0.56
CA VAL A 831 21.85 55.22 1.57
C VAL A 831 20.92 54.02 1.71
N GLY A 832 21.48 52.85 1.41
CA GLY A 832 20.88 51.55 1.59
C GLY A 832 20.64 51.22 3.06
N SER A 833 19.99 50.08 3.27
CA SER A 833 19.75 49.53 4.59
C SER A 833 20.96 48.71 5.08
N PRO A 834 20.90 48.15 6.31
CA PRO A 834 21.86 47.14 6.73
C PRO A 834 21.71 45.77 6.02
N GLY A 835 20.61 45.54 5.29
CA GLY A 835 20.33 44.30 4.57
C GLY A 835 20.45 44.44 3.06
N ASP A 836 19.89 43.50 2.32
CA ASP A 836 20.06 43.43 0.86
C ASP A 836 19.15 44.44 0.14
N ASP A 837 19.74 45.37 -0.61
CA ASP A 837 19.03 46.42 -1.33
C ASP A 837 19.25 46.35 -2.85
N VAL A 838 18.25 46.82 -3.60
CA VAL A 838 18.37 47.19 -5.01
C VAL A 838 18.35 48.71 -5.08
N ILE A 839 19.44 49.30 -5.55
CA ILE A 839 19.65 50.75 -5.55
C ILE A 839 19.69 51.24 -6.99
N ILE A 840 18.81 52.18 -7.32
CA ILE A 840 18.72 52.81 -8.64
C ILE A 840 18.86 54.31 -8.44
N GLY A 841 20.00 54.87 -8.84
CA GLY A 841 20.26 56.32 -8.77
C GLY A 841 19.27 57.08 -9.65
N GLY A 842 19.23 56.72 -10.92
CA GLY A 842 18.46 57.44 -11.93
C GLY A 842 19.39 58.29 -12.78
N ALA A 843 18.87 59.37 -13.37
CA ALA A 843 19.72 60.31 -14.07
C ALA A 843 20.26 61.34 -13.08
N GLY A 844 21.46 61.87 -13.33
CA GLY A 844 22.13 62.73 -12.36
C GLY A 844 23.51 62.16 -12.05
N ALA A 845 24.27 62.86 -11.20
CA ALA A 845 25.49 62.33 -10.61
C ALA A 845 25.21 62.03 -9.14
N ASP A 846 24.91 60.76 -8.87
CA ASP A 846 24.42 60.30 -7.58
C ASP A 846 25.54 59.82 -6.67
N MET A 847 25.37 59.97 -5.36
CA MET A 847 26.23 59.34 -4.36
C MET A 847 25.46 58.24 -3.67
N MET A 848 25.90 56.99 -3.83
CA MET A 848 25.18 55.80 -3.36
C MET A 848 26.03 54.99 -2.37
N SER A 849 25.43 54.58 -1.26
CA SER A 849 26.02 53.63 -0.31
C SER A 849 25.09 52.43 -0.13
N GLY A 850 25.60 51.21 -0.27
CA GLY A 850 24.81 49.98 -0.14
C GLY A 850 24.63 49.52 1.32
N GLY A 851 25.60 49.81 2.19
CA GLY A 851 25.60 49.29 3.56
C GLY A 851 26.12 47.86 3.64
N ALA A 852 25.67 47.13 4.67
CA ALA A 852 26.25 45.83 5.03
C ALA A 852 25.66 44.63 4.29
N GLY A 853 24.53 44.75 3.59
CA GLY A 853 23.91 43.64 2.87
C GLY A 853 24.63 43.23 1.59
N VAL A 854 23.99 42.35 0.80
CA VAL A 854 24.31 42.09 -0.60
C VAL A 854 23.49 43.05 -1.46
N ASN A 855 24.16 44.00 -2.11
CA ASN A 855 23.48 45.10 -2.81
C ASN A 855 23.62 44.99 -4.31
N VAL A 856 22.56 45.38 -5.02
CA VAL A 856 22.56 45.45 -6.49
C VAL A 856 22.35 46.90 -6.90
N PHE A 857 23.35 47.48 -7.55
CA PHE A 857 23.27 48.83 -8.12
C PHE A 857 22.87 48.72 -9.60
N VAL A 858 21.68 49.20 -9.94
CA VAL A 858 21.08 49.01 -11.26
C VAL A 858 21.21 50.26 -12.09
N TYR A 859 21.73 50.11 -13.31
CA TYR A 859 21.80 51.17 -14.31
C TYR A 859 20.85 50.83 -15.45
N THR A 860 19.98 51.78 -15.79
CA THR A 860 18.85 51.55 -16.71
C THR A 860 18.97 52.35 -18.00
N SER A 861 19.70 53.47 -17.98
CA SER A 861 19.82 54.35 -19.13
C SER A 861 21.21 54.97 -19.25
N SER A 862 21.59 55.41 -20.45
CA SER A 862 22.85 56.14 -20.65
C SER A 862 22.86 57.55 -20.05
N ARG A 863 21.79 57.95 -19.34
CA ARG A 863 21.71 59.21 -18.59
C ARG A 863 22.11 59.05 -17.13
N ASP A 864 22.27 57.82 -16.67
CA ASP A 864 22.63 57.43 -15.30
C ASP A 864 24.15 57.56 -15.11
N VAL A 865 24.72 58.71 -15.51
CA VAL A 865 26.17 58.92 -15.67
C VAL A 865 26.73 59.90 -14.66
N GLY A 866 27.88 59.54 -14.08
CA GLY A 866 28.60 60.38 -13.13
C GLY A 866 28.48 59.93 -11.67
N ASP A 867 27.84 58.78 -11.43
CA ASP A 867 27.56 58.28 -10.09
C ASP A 867 28.82 57.88 -9.33
N THR A 868 28.71 57.86 -8.00
CA THR A 868 29.76 57.41 -7.08
C THR A 868 29.16 56.43 -6.07
N ILE A 869 29.62 55.18 -6.09
CA ILE A 869 29.28 54.17 -5.08
C ILE A 869 30.40 54.16 -4.04
N THR A 870 30.05 54.37 -2.77
CA THR A 870 31.04 54.66 -1.72
C THR A 870 31.62 53.45 -1.00
N ASP A 871 30.93 52.31 -1.06
CA ASP A 871 31.19 51.13 -0.21
C ASP A 871 31.00 49.79 -0.93
N PHE A 872 31.10 49.77 -2.27
CA PHE A 872 30.96 48.54 -3.06
C PHE A 872 31.98 47.47 -2.64
N LEU A 873 31.51 46.27 -2.32
CA LEU A 873 32.32 45.13 -1.92
C LEU A 873 32.37 44.08 -3.05
N PRO A 874 33.50 43.95 -3.78
CA PRO A 874 33.64 42.93 -4.82
C PRO A 874 33.43 41.51 -4.27
N GLY A 875 32.71 40.69 -5.04
CA GLY A 875 32.31 39.33 -4.68
C GLY A 875 31.11 39.25 -3.75
N LYS A 876 30.50 40.40 -3.44
CA LYS A 876 29.32 40.49 -2.59
C LYS A 876 28.26 41.40 -3.18
N ASP A 877 28.63 42.59 -3.62
CA ASP A 877 27.74 43.53 -4.32
C ASP A 877 27.84 43.36 -5.83
N PHE A 878 26.80 43.82 -6.54
CA PHE A 878 26.66 43.63 -7.98
C PHE A 878 26.29 44.93 -8.70
N LEU A 879 26.83 45.10 -9.91
CA LEU A 879 26.38 46.09 -10.87
C LEU A 879 25.45 45.43 -11.89
N ASP A 880 24.18 45.80 -11.93
CA ASP A 880 23.25 45.31 -12.96
C ASP A 880 23.17 46.30 -14.12
N LEU A 881 23.69 45.87 -15.27
CA LEU A 881 23.76 46.66 -16.49
C LEU A 881 22.82 46.13 -17.58
N ARG A 882 21.99 45.11 -17.31
CA ARG A 882 21.13 44.47 -18.33
C ARG A 882 20.23 45.47 -19.02
N THR A 883 19.51 46.27 -18.23
CA THR A 883 18.57 47.27 -18.75
C THR A 883 19.30 48.38 -19.52
N LEU A 884 20.44 48.86 -19.00
CA LEU A 884 21.29 49.82 -19.72
C LEU A 884 21.75 49.27 -21.09
N LEU A 885 22.27 48.04 -21.12
CA LEU A 885 22.75 47.40 -22.35
C LEU A 885 21.62 47.23 -23.38
N GLN A 886 20.44 46.81 -22.93
CA GLN A 886 19.25 46.71 -23.76
C GLN A 886 18.81 48.09 -24.30
N SER A 887 18.87 49.14 -23.47
CA SER A 887 18.44 50.49 -23.85
C SER A 887 19.23 51.08 -25.02
N VAL A 888 20.47 50.63 -25.22
CA VAL A 888 21.35 51.06 -26.32
C VAL A 888 21.46 50.03 -27.45
N GLY A 889 20.67 48.95 -27.39
CA GLY A 889 20.65 47.91 -28.43
C GLY A 889 21.95 47.10 -28.51
N TYR A 890 22.66 46.91 -27.40
CA TYR A 890 23.85 46.07 -27.38
C TYR A 890 23.48 44.60 -27.65
N ALA A 891 24.09 44.01 -28.69
CA ALA A 891 23.79 42.65 -29.15
C ALA A 891 24.88 41.60 -28.81
N GLY A 892 25.98 42.03 -28.19
CA GLY A 892 27.10 41.15 -27.83
C GLY A 892 26.80 40.29 -26.60
N THR A 893 27.73 39.40 -26.26
CA THR A 893 27.55 38.45 -25.16
C THR A 893 28.33 38.77 -23.90
N ASP A 894 29.43 39.50 -24.05
CA ASP A 894 30.31 39.90 -22.96
C ASP A 894 30.73 41.36 -23.19
N PRO A 895 29.99 42.33 -22.62
CA PRO A 895 30.26 43.75 -22.84
C PRO A 895 31.61 44.18 -22.28
N ILE A 896 32.22 43.39 -21.41
CA ILE A 896 33.53 43.69 -20.83
C ILE A 896 34.63 43.24 -21.80
N ALA A 897 34.53 42.02 -22.34
CA ALA A 897 35.43 41.53 -23.38
C ALA A 897 35.34 42.36 -24.67
N ASP A 898 34.13 42.78 -25.05
CA ASP A 898 33.87 43.63 -26.21
C ASP A 898 34.34 45.09 -26.01
N GLY A 899 34.83 45.44 -24.82
CA GLY A 899 35.33 46.77 -24.48
C GLY A 899 34.23 47.84 -24.33
N THR A 900 32.97 47.42 -24.34
CA THR A 900 31.80 48.28 -24.13
C THR A 900 31.75 48.79 -22.68
N VAL A 901 32.05 47.92 -21.72
CA VAL A 901 32.26 48.24 -20.30
C VAL A 901 33.74 48.08 -19.98
N ARG A 902 34.37 49.09 -19.36
CA ARG A 902 35.80 49.04 -18.98
C ARG A 902 36.04 49.57 -17.58
N PHE A 903 36.85 48.85 -16.81
CA PHE A 903 37.32 49.30 -15.49
C PHE A 903 38.66 50.02 -15.62
N THR A 904 38.75 51.22 -15.08
CA THR A 904 39.98 52.04 -15.11
C THR A 904 40.30 52.57 -13.73
N ALA A 905 41.57 52.56 -13.33
CA ALA A 905 41.97 53.12 -12.03
C ALA A 905 41.71 54.64 -11.99
N LEU A 906 41.15 55.12 -10.88
CA LEU A 906 40.93 56.54 -10.61
C LEU A 906 41.21 56.85 -9.13
N GLY A 907 42.39 57.41 -8.82
CA GLY A 907 42.77 57.73 -7.45
C GLY A 907 42.74 56.50 -6.54
N ASN A 908 41.94 56.54 -5.48
CA ASN A 908 41.70 55.44 -4.55
C ASN A 908 40.51 54.54 -4.94
N GLY A 909 40.01 54.61 -6.18
CA GLY A 909 38.86 53.85 -6.64
C GLY A 909 38.96 53.39 -8.10
N THR A 910 37.85 52.87 -8.61
CA THR A 910 37.71 52.40 -9.99
C THR A 910 36.65 53.22 -10.72
N ARG A 911 36.99 53.76 -11.88
CA ARG A 911 36.02 54.34 -12.80
C ARG A 911 35.56 53.29 -13.80
N VAL A 912 34.26 53.05 -13.84
CA VAL A 912 33.60 52.21 -14.84
C VAL A 912 33.22 53.09 -16.03
N LEU A 913 33.71 52.71 -17.21
CA LEU A 913 33.40 53.38 -18.46
C LEU A 913 32.37 52.56 -19.23
N PHE A 914 31.37 53.22 -19.81
CA PHE A 914 30.41 52.66 -20.75
C PHE A 914 30.53 53.39 -22.09
N TYR A 915 30.87 52.67 -23.17
CA TYR A 915 31.26 53.25 -24.47
C TYR A 915 32.31 54.37 -24.36
N GLY A 916 33.30 54.17 -23.49
CA GLY A 916 34.39 55.13 -23.25
C GLY A 916 34.00 56.38 -22.45
N ARG A 917 32.73 56.50 -22.00
CA ARG A 917 32.26 57.59 -21.13
C ARG A 917 32.19 57.13 -19.67
N PRO A 918 32.52 57.97 -18.68
CA PRO A 918 32.27 57.66 -17.27
C PRO A 918 30.81 57.31 -17.02
N LEU A 919 30.55 56.08 -16.57
CA LEU A 919 29.24 55.69 -16.05
C LEU A 919 29.20 55.97 -14.55
N LEU A 920 30.14 55.38 -13.80
CA LEU A 920 30.20 55.52 -12.34
C LEU A 920 31.63 55.40 -11.81
N THR A 921 31.82 55.77 -10.54
CA THR A 921 33.04 55.57 -9.75
C THR A 921 32.75 54.66 -8.55
N LEU A 922 33.50 53.58 -8.40
CA LEU A 922 33.53 52.73 -7.21
C LEU A 922 34.66 53.23 -6.29
N LEU A 923 34.31 53.91 -5.22
CA LEU A 923 35.29 54.44 -4.27
C LEU A 923 35.91 53.31 -3.44
N GLY A 924 37.23 53.35 -3.21
CA GLY A 924 37.92 52.34 -2.38
C GLY A 924 38.13 50.98 -3.05
N VAL A 925 37.60 50.77 -4.27
CA VAL A 925 37.70 49.50 -5.01
C VAL A 925 38.81 49.57 -6.05
N SER A 926 39.71 48.58 -6.05
CA SER A 926 40.74 48.45 -7.09
C SER A 926 40.16 47.76 -8.34
N PRO A 927 40.54 48.18 -9.57
CA PRO A 927 40.09 47.50 -10.78
C PRO A 927 40.49 46.02 -10.80
N ALA A 928 41.62 45.66 -10.16
CA ALA A 928 42.11 44.29 -10.09
C ALA A 928 41.31 43.38 -9.14
N SER A 929 40.49 43.96 -8.25
CA SER A 929 39.60 43.17 -7.36
C SER A 929 38.23 42.87 -7.97
N LEU A 930 37.90 43.52 -9.08
CA LEU A 930 36.64 43.31 -9.80
C LEU A 930 36.78 42.15 -10.79
N ASP A 931 35.75 41.33 -10.85
CA ASP A 931 35.58 40.28 -11.83
C ASP A 931 34.27 40.50 -12.58
N GLY A 932 34.35 40.63 -13.90
CA GLY A 932 33.21 40.91 -14.75
C GLY A 932 32.11 39.83 -14.76
N ASN A 933 32.47 38.58 -14.48
CA ASN A 933 31.52 37.46 -14.41
C ASN A 933 30.91 37.30 -13.02
N ARG A 934 31.57 37.85 -11.99
CA ARG A 934 31.12 37.77 -10.60
C ARG A 934 30.37 39.02 -10.16
N ASP A 935 30.89 40.20 -10.47
CA ASP A 935 30.46 41.47 -9.89
C ASP A 935 29.53 42.28 -10.81
N VAL A 936 29.35 41.83 -12.07
CA VAL A 936 28.49 42.52 -13.04
C VAL A 936 27.45 41.57 -13.63
N ILE A 937 26.20 41.98 -13.55
CA ILE A 937 25.06 41.28 -14.14
C ILE A 937 24.80 41.90 -15.51
N VAL A 938 25.03 41.11 -16.55
CA VAL A 938 24.90 41.55 -17.96
C VAL A 938 23.86 40.74 -18.75
N ARG A 939 23.29 39.69 -18.15
CA ARG A 939 22.30 38.78 -18.75
C ARG A 939 21.26 38.30 -17.76
#